data_AF-A0A6A5TA75-F1
#
_entry.id   AF-A0A6A5TA75-F1
#
_cell.length_a   1.000
_cell.length_b   1.000
_cell.length_c   1.000
_cell.angle_alpha   90.00
_cell.angle_beta   90.00
_cell.angle_gamma   90.00
#
_symmetry.space_group_name_H-M   'P 1'
#
loop_
_entity.id
_entity.type
_entity.pdbx_description
1 polymer ?
#
loop_
_entity_poly.entity_id
_entity_poly.type
_entity_poly.pdbx_seq_one_letter_code
_entity_poly.pdbx_strand_id
1 'polypeptide(L)'
;MSWHIILNDLEVLLDGGTLQGAVPFQVWNNMQIRHAEASKLEPVQLLSTDNHNDLQFWGYDSSLSNTFADHIEETLTIDHKTTALLLGKANDAYNTEPVDLILASLWITFLEVFKDRNGLTIFIEGHGREPWSSDIDISRTVGWFTTMTPLHISRCRNNNNVVRAIKDSRRMLRSNGREYFVSRYHNEDGKRYFQSHEDTMEVLFNYHGHSKLQGDDTTFMNASFDNVSDGLTELSFSWNECINHQFSIRQWFQEIPGSARLLCSSLLALQPSLTIADYEFLHLDYKALDQLQDQILPIIQSNTGFSVVDVFPCWPMVDGILLSQGKNFSAYKTSSTYEVMQRNQLPNIDLLKEAWQAVVARHPALRSVFVDGIDKRTAFVQIVLEYFKGEVIVTTAPTRHAALISIDQLPNINYQSQLVPPHRLVLYKIEQDSTIICHIEMGHAITDAYTGNDQVCFGYTASGRDSHIPDIDRSVGAYANLLICQADTSSHALTDTRRFVQYMHAQVMRDLEYQHCPLADIEHELGLSHSQSLFNTIVSFQVGDVDSRADIDTHELLFHDIAYKDPTEFDISLGIAYGKTQVELSLDSHSSYLSTTQAERTLSLLKSVLMSLVDLKIEAGTSLLSTVAAISAQDLEEIWTWNHAAPDPTVRMVPNSPAVCAWDGDWTYQELGSLSPQLAHRLISMGVGPEKIVGLCFEKCRWTPIAALAVMKAGGVSLIVDLDLTDNRPRVILEQAQPTVVLTSTAYKETAIAMANDVDCPMLVVDELDQLHSEIPISANFSTDVKPNNTLYIVFTSDSTGVPKGVSIRHSNFSSSIHYLRKAVIGKEGFPFATSGIPPSGIPPYYS
;
A
#
# COMPACT_ATOMS: atom_id res chain seq x y z
N MET A 1 6.21 30.17 -29.66
CA MET A 1 5.87 28.73 -29.81
C MET A 1 4.87 28.44 -30.93
N SER A 2 3.59 28.83 -30.85
CA SER A 2 2.59 28.44 -31.87
C SER A 2 2.85 29.00 -33.28
N TRP A 3 3.48 30.17 -33.38
CA TRP A 3 3.91 30.74 -34.66
C TRP A 3 4.93 29.89 -35.42
N HIS A 4 5.85 29.22 -34.71
CA HIS A 4 6.84 28.35 -35.34
C HIS A 4 6.17 27.16 -36.04
N ILE A 5 5.14 26.59 -35.43
CA ILE A 5 4.35 25.49 -36.03
C ILE A 5 3.68 25.98 -37.32
N ILE A 6 3.04 27.16 -37.28
CA ILE A 6 2.36 27.74 -38.45
C ILE A 6 3.36 28.03 -39.59
N LEU A 7 4.53 28.60 -39.26
CA LEU A 7 5.56 28.91 -40.24
C LEU A 7 6.16 27.63 -40.86
N ASN A 8 6.44 26.63 -40.04
CA ASN A 8 6.91 25.32 -40.50
C ASN A 8 5.87 24.61 -41.38
N ASP A 9 4.57 24.71 -41.05
CA ASP A 9 3.50 24.13 -41.87
C ASP A 9 3.35 24.84 -43.21
N LEU A 10 3.54 26.16 -43.23
CA LEU A 10 3.61 26.92 -44.48
C LEU A 10 4.80 26.49 -45.34
N GLU A 11 5.99 26.30 -44.74
CA GLU A 11 7.18 25.83 -45.45
C GLU A 11 6.97 24.42 -46.05
N VAL A 12 6.44 23.48 -45.26
CA VAL A 12 6.10 22.13 -45.72
C VAL A 12 5.13 22.15 -46.91
N LEU A 13 4.11 23.03 -46.88
CA LEU A 13 3.16 23.17 -47.99
C LEU A 13 3.78 23.80 -49.22
N LEU A 14 4.66 24.79 -49.05
CA LEU A 14 5.37 25.46 -50.15
C LEU A 14 6.36 24.51 -50.86
N ASP A 15 6.93 23.57 -50.12
CA ASP A 15 7.80 22.51 -50.65
C ASP A 15 7.01 21.32 -51.25
N GLY A 16 5.68 21.39 -51.28
CA GLY A 16 4.81 20.36 -51.86
C GLY A 16 4.55 19.15 -50.95
N GLY A 17 4.86 19.25 -49.66
CA GLY A 17 4.58 18.23 -48.64
C GLY A 17 3.12 18.22 -48.16
N THR A 18 2.78 17.20 -47.37
CA THR A 18 1.46 17.06 -46.73
C THR A 18 1.55 17.28 -45.24
N LEU A 19 0.64 18.09 -44.68
CA LEU A 19 0.58 18.34 -43.24
C LEU A 19 0.14 17.10 -42.45
N GLN A 20 0.73 16.93 -41.28
CA GLN A 20 0.29 15.94 -40.29
C GLN A 20 -0.91 16.46 -39.49
N GLY A 21 -1.75 15.53 -39.01
CA GLY A 21 -2.86 15.87 -38.11
C GLY A 21 -2.34 16.40 -36.77
N ALA A 22 -3.10 17.31 -36.15
CA ALA A 22 -2.78 17.87 -34.84
C ALA A 22 -4.01 17.81 -33.93
N VAL A 23 -3.79 17.61 -32.62
CA VAL A 23 -4.85 17.70 -31.62
C VAL A 23 -5.35 19.15 -31.57
N PRO A 24 -6.66 19.42 -31.68
CA PRO A 24 -7.18 20.78 -31.53
C PRO A 24 -6.96 21.31 -30.11
N PHE A 25 -6.67 22.61 -29.98
CA PHE A 25 -6.44 23.24 -28.67
C PHE A 25 -7.64 23.08 -27.70
N GLN A 26 -8.87 23.08 -28.22
CA GLN A 26 -10.07 22.85 -27.43
C GLN A 26 -10.14 21.43 -26.88
N VAL A 27 -9.63 20.45 -27.63
CA VAL A 27 -9.56 19.06 -27.17
C VAL A 27 -8.56 18.95 -26.02
N TRP A 28 -7.39 19.57 -26.17
CA TRP A 28 -6.39 19.65 -25.09
C TRP A 28 -6.98 20.29 -23.83
N ASN A 29 -7.66 21.44 -23.93
CA ASN A 29 -8.29 22.08 -22.76
C ASN A 29 -9.33 21.19 -22.09
N ASN A 30 -10.17 20.50 -22.86
CA ASN A 30 -11.14 19.56 -22.29
C ASN A 30 -10.48 18.36 -21.61
N MET A 31 -9.35 17.89 -22.14
CA MET A 31 -8.55 16.85 -21.48
C MET A 31 -8.00 17.35 -20.14
N GLN A 32 -7.46 18.58 -20.09
CA GLN A 32 -6.96 19.18 -18.85
C GLN A 32 -8.06 19.33 -17.80
N ILE A 33 -9.26 19.81 -18.19
CA ILE A 33 -10.41 19.95 -17.29
C ILE A 33 -10.80 18.60 -16.71
N ARG A 34 -10.99 17.59 -17.57
CA ARG A 34 -11.36 16.24 -17.12
C ARG A 34 -10.31 15.62 -16.22
N HIS A 35 -9.03 15.83 -16.54
CA HIS A 35 -7.93 15.36 -15.70
C HIS A 35 -8.00 16.04 -14.33
N ALA A 36 -8.18 17.35 -14.25
CA ALA A 36 -8.29 18.06 -12.97
C ALA A 36 -9.55 17.71 -12.16
N GLU A 37 -10.65 17.35 -12.81
CA GLU A 37 -11.89 16.88 -12.16
C GLU A 37 -11.80 15.43 -11.66
N ALA A 38 -11.09 14.55 -12.39
CA ALA A 38 -10.97 13.14 -12.08
C ALA A 38 -9.82 12.84 -11.10
N SER A 39 -8.73 13.57 -11.21
CA SER A 39 -7.54 13.42 -10.39
C SER A 39 -7.78 14.03 -9.01
N LYS A 40 -7.45 13.30 -7.93
CA LYS A 40 -7.31 13.85 -6.59
C LYS A 40 -6.07 14.77 -6.54
N LEU A 41 -6.05 15.86 -7.30
CA LEU A 41 -4.98 16.87 -7.28
C LEU A 41 -5.04 17.58 -5.92
N GLU A 42 -4.49 16.95 -4.88
CA GLU A 42 -4.49 17.48 -3.53
C GLU A 42 -3.75 18.82 -3.50
N PRO A 43 -4.44 19.96 -3.27
CA PRO A 43 -3.86 21.29 -3.45
C PRO A 43 -2.61 21.54 -2.60
N VAL A 44 -2.53 20.91 -1.43
CA VAL A 44 -1.42 21.06 -0.48
C VAL A 44 -0.07 20.57 -1.03
N GLN A 45 -0.06 19.74 -2.08
CA GLN A 45 1.16 19.17 -2.67
C GLN A 45 1.57 19.81 -4.00
N LEU A 46 0.80 20.78 -4.51
CA LEU A 46 0.98 21.33 -5.86
C LEU A 46 1.92 22.53 -5.92
N LEU A 47 2.19 23.19 -4.79
CA LEU A 47 3.13 24.29 -4.67
C LEU A 47 4.28 23.93 -3.73
N SER A 48 5.48 24.37 -4.09
CA SER A 48 6.68 24.26 -3.26
C SER A 48 6.80 25.39 -2.22
N THR A 49 6.11 26.51 -2.45
CA THR A 49 6.12 27.70 -1.58
C THR A 49 4.72 28.30 -1.46
N ASP A 50 4.43 28.90 -0.31
CA ASP A 50 3.18 29.66 -0.08
C ASP A 50 3.11 30.88 -1.02
N ASN A 51 1.91 31.37 -1.37
CA ASN A 51 1.77 32.62 -2.10
C ASN A 51 1.50 33.80 -1.13
N HIS A 52 2.28 34.87 -1.26
CA HIS A 52 2.07 36.11 -0.52
C HIS A 52 2.22 37.36 -1.41
N ASN A 53 1.22 37.61 -2.25
CA ASN A 53 1.11 38.86 -3.02
C ASN A 53 0.79 40.04 -2.09
N ASP A 54 1.52 41.15 -2.25
CA ASP A 54 1.27 42.39 -1.51
C ASP A 54 0.99 43.55 -2.47
N LEU A 55 -0.20 43.54 -3.07
CA LEU A 55 -0.63 44.58 -4.01
C LEU A 55 -0.80 45.93 -3.33
N GLN A 56 -1.11 45.94 -2.02
CA GLN A 56 -1.26 47.17 -1.23
C GLN A 56 0.06 47.93 -1.11
N PHE A 57 1.18 47.23 -0.96
CA PHE A 57 2.51 47.83 -0.98
C PHE A 57 2.76 48.63 -2.27
N TRP A 58 2.36 48.08 -3.42
CA TRP A 58 2.45 48.76 -4.70
C TRP A 58 1.40 49.85 -4.89
N GLY A 59 0.46 50.02 -3.97
CA GLY A 59 -0.68 50.93 -4.14
C GLY A 59 -1.58 50.51 -5.31
N TYR A 60 -1.58 49.23 -5.66
CA TYR A 60 -2.42 48.68 -6.72
C TYR A 60 -3.78 48.25 -6.16
N ASP A 61 -4.83 48.59 -6.88
CA ASP A 61 -6.18 48.06 -6.67
C ASP A 61 -6.86 47.79 -8.02
N SER A 62 -7.97 47.06 -8.00
CA SER A 62 -8.72 46.68 -9.21
C SER A 62 -9.29 47.85 -10.03
N SER A 63 -9.24 49.09 -9.53
CA SER A 63 -9.71 50.28 -10.24
C SER A 63 -8.62 50.98 -11.04
N LEU A 64 -7.34 50.67 -10.80
CA LEU A 64 -6.21 51.15 -11.58
C LEU A 64 -6.16 50.49 -12.96
N SER A 65 -5.98 51.29 -14.01
CA SER A 65 -5.75 50.78 -15.37
C SER A 65 -4.38 50.12 -15.44
N ASN A 66 -4.33 48.92 -16.03
CA ASN A 66 -3.10 48.17 -16.24
C ASN A 66 -3.03 47.68 -17.70
N THR A 67 -3.07 48.64 -18.63
CA THR A 67 -2.98 48.40 -20.07
C THR A 67 -1.59 48.76 -20.57
N PHE A 68 -1.15 48.23 -21.72
CA PHE A 68 0.18 48.50 -22.30
C PHE A 68 0.55 50.01 -22.37
N ALA A 69 -0.43 50.89 -22.52
CA ALA A 69 -0.21 52.34 -22.55
C ALA A 69 0.22 52.93 -21.19
N ASP A 70 -0.07 52.24 -20.08
CA ASP A 70 0.21 52.66 -18.71
C ASP A 70 1.57 52.12 -18.22
N HIS A 71 2.33 51.38 -19.03
CA HIS A 71 3.61 50.79 -18.62
C HIS A 71 4.82 51.63 -19.04
N ILE A 72 5.80 51.69 -18.14
CA ILE A 72 7.18 52.06 -18.45
C ILE A 72 7.93 50.76 -18.71
N GLU A 73 8.71 50.70 -19.80
CA GLU A 73 9.59 49.59 -20.12
C GLU A 73 11.05 50.05 -20.13
N GLU A 74 11.91 49.28 -19.49
CA GLU A 74 13.36 49.46 -19.53
C GLU A 74 14.07 48.16 -19.88
N THR A 75 15.21 48.29 -20.55
CA THR A 75 16.03 47.16 -21.00
C THR A 75 17.46 47.32 -20.50
N LEU A 76 18.05 46.22 -20.04
CA LEU A 76 19.44 46.15 -19.58
C LEU A 76 20.12 44.93 -20.18
N THR A 77 21.42 45.05 -20.43
CA THR A 77 22.25 43.95 -20.94
C THR A 77 23.25 43.51 -19.89
N ILE A 78 23.39 42.20 -19.70
CA ILE A 78 24.44 41.60 -18.90
C ILE A 78 25.69 41.39 -19.76
N ASP A 79 26.85 41.83 -19.28
CA ASP A 79 28.10 41.75 -20.02
C ASP A 79 28.47 40.31 -20.43
N HIS A 80 29.22 40.17 -21.52
CA HIS A 80 29.53 38.87 -22.15
C HIS A 80 30.26 37.90 -21.21
N LYS A 81 31.05 38.41 -20.26
CA LYS A 81 31.76 37.59 -19.27
C LYS A 81 30.76 37.00 -18.27
N THR A 82 29.89 37.84 -17.73
CA THR A 82 28.85 37.40 -16.78
C THR A 82 27.85 36.47 -17.46
N THR A 83 27.44 36.78 -18.70
CA THR A 83 26.54 35.93 -19.50
C THR A 83 27.13 34.53 -19.72
N ALA A 84 28.41 34.42 -20.08
CA ALA A 84 29.07 33.12 -20.23
C ALA A 84 29.13 32.30 -18.93
N LEU A 85 29.17 32.97 -17.77
CA LEU A 85 29.12 32.30 -16.47
C LEU A 85 27.69 31.84 -16.14
N LEU A 86 26.70 32.70 -16.34
CA LEU A 86 25.27 32.41 -16.15
C LEU A 86 24.81 31.21 -16.98
N LEU A 87 25.28 31.12 -18.23
CA LEU A 87 24.94 30.03 -19.16
C LEU A 87 25.87 28.81 -19.03
N GLY A 88 26.85 28.84 -18.11
CA GLY A 88 27.92 27.85 -18.04
C GLY A 88 28.30 27.51 -16.60
N LYS A 89 29.60 27.61 -16.30
CA LYS A 89 30.23 27.05 -15.08
C LYS A 89 29.67 27.50 -13.75
N ALA A 90 28.97 28.64 -13.67
CA ALA A 90 28.35 29.04 -12.41
C ALA A 90 27.25 28.04 -11.97
N ASN A 91 26.68 27.30 -12.92
CA ASN A 91 25.64 26.32 -12.66
C ASN A 91 26.17 25.04 -11.98
N ASP A 92 27.46 24.72 -12.15
CA ASP A 92 28.07 23.49 -11.63
C ASP A 92 28.04 23.43 -10.09
N ALA A 93 28.02 24.58 -9.42
CA ALA A 93 28.06 24.66 -7.95
C ALA A 93 26.89 23.95 -7.27
N TYR A 94 25.69 24.06 -7.85
CA TYR A 94 24.46 23.48 -7.31
C TYR A 94 23.64 22.75 -8.37
N ASN A 95 24.23 22.36 -9.51
CA ASN A 95 23.50 21.78 -10.64
C ASN A 95 22.28 22.63 -11.05
N THR A 96 22.43 23.96 -11.12
CA THR A 96 21.33 24.89 -11.47
C THR A 96 21.13 24.99 -12.98
N GLU A 97 20.06 25.65 -13.40
CA GLU A 97 19.90 26.18 -14.75
C GLU A 97 20.08 27.70 -14.77
N PRO A 98 20.36 28.32 -15.93
CA PRO A 98 20.56 29.76 -16.01
C PRO A 98 19.38 30.57 -15.45
N VAL A 99 18.15 30.07 -15.61
CA VAL A 99 16.94 30.69 -15.06
C VAL A 99 16.97 30.80 -13.54
N ASP A 100 17.54 29.80 -12.83
CA ASP A 100 17.65 29.82 -11.37
C ASP A 100 18.56 30.95 -10.90
N LEU A 101 19.65 31.21 -11.64
CA LEU A 101 20.62 32.25 -11.31
C LEU A 101 20.09 33.66 -11.62
N ILE A 102 19.33 33.81 -12.71
CA ILE A 102 18.66 35.07 -13.06
C ILE A 102 17.62 35.41 -12.00
N LEU A 103 16.78 34.45 -11.66
CA LEU A 103 15.80 34.56 -10.57
C LEU A 103 16.48 34.88 -9.24
N ALA A 104 17.56 34.19 -8.87
CA ALA A 104 18.30 34.49 -7.64
C ALA A 104 18.83 35.93 -7.62
N SER A 105 19.32 36.43 -8.75
CA SER A 105 19.79 37.81 -8.87
C SER A 105 18.64 38.81 -8.68
N LEU A 106 17.47 38.54 -9.24
CA LEU A 106 16.24 39.33 -9.06
C LEU A 106 15.81 39.37 -7.58
N TRP A 107 15.76 38.23 -6.91
CA TRP A 107 15.35 38.15 -5.50
C TRP A 107 16.35 38.82 -4.55
N ILE A 108 17.65 38.60 -4.74
CA ILE A 108 18.71 39.20 -3.91
C ILE A 108 18.60 40.72 -3.99
N THR A 109 18.55 41.28 -5.20
CA THR A 109 18.46 42.73 -5.40
C THR A 109 17.15 43.31 -4.89
N PHE A 110 16.03 42.59 -5.03
CA PHE A 110 14.76 43.02 -4.46
C PHE A 110 14.86 43.18 -2.94
N LEU A 111 15.40 42.17 -2.25
CA LEU A 111 15.57 42.20 -0.80
C LEU A 111 16.64 43.21 -0.34
N GLU A 112 17.54 43.65 -1.21
CA GLU A 112 18.47 44.73 -0.88
C GLU A 112 17.84 46.11 -1.00
N VAL A 113 17.03 46.33 -2.05
CA VAL A 113 16.36 47.60 -2.33
C VAL A 113 15.14 47.82 -1.45
N PHE A 114 14.29 46.80 -1.28
CA PHE A 114 13.05 46.87 -0.51
C PHE A 114 13.24 46.28 0.90
N LYS A 115 13.91 47.03 1.78
CA LYS A 115 14.24 46.59 3.15
C LYS A 115 13.03 46.34 4.03
N ASP A 116 11.93 47.04 3.77
CA ASP A 116 10.67 46.92 4.52
C ASP A 116 9.84 45.70 4.09
N ARG A 117 10.22 45.03 2.99
CA ARG A 117 9.59 43.80 2.51
C ARG A 117 10.28 42.56 3.09
N ASN A 118 9.49 41.61 3.56
CA ASN A 118 9.98 40.34 4.11
C ASN A 118 10.19 39.24 3.05
N GLY A 119 9.60 39.39 1.87
CA GLY A 119 9.71 38.43 0.78
C GLY A 119 9.10 38.99 -0.50
N LEU A 120 9.20 38.22 -1.58
CA LEU A 120 8.63 38.53 -2.88
C LEU A 120 8.04 37.27 -3.51
N THR A 121 6.81 37.37 -4.00
CA THR A 121 6.23 36.38 -4.91
C THR A 121 6.53 36.79 -6.36
N ILE A 122 7.15 35.89 -7.12
CA ILE A 122 7.28 36.01 -8.57
C ILE A 122 6.48 34.87 -9.20
N PHE A 123 5.58 35.19 -10.12
CA PHE A 123 4.89 34.21 -10.95
C PHE A 123 5.78 33.87 -12.14
N ILE A 124 6.12 32.59 -12.26
CA ILE A 124 6.91 32.07 -13.37
C ILE A 124 5.94 31.66 -14.49
N GLU A 125 6.18 32.21 -15.67
CA GLU A 125 5.50 31.83 -16.90
C GLU A 125 6.09 30.51 -17.43
N GLY A 126 5.25 29.48 -17.57
CA GLY A 126 5.59 28.21 -18.18
C GLY A 126 4.98 28.08 -19.57
N HIS A 127 5.58 27.22 -20.41
CA HIS A 127 5.07 26.99 -21.76
C HIS A 127 3.70 26.28 -21.78
N GLY A 128 3.39 25.48 -20.76
CA GLY A 128 2.11 24.79 -20.61
C GLY A 128 1.91 23.63 -21.60
N ARG A 129 3.00 23.20 -22.26
CA ARG A 129 3.01 22.11 -23.26
C ARG A 129 3.58 20.82 -22.68
N GLU A 130 3.33 20.59 -21.41
CA GLU A 130 3.72 19.38 -20.71
C GLU A 130 2.51 18.44 -20.76
N PRO A 131 2.49 17.32 -21.51
CA PRO A 131 1.46 16.29 -21.40
C PRO A 131 1.72 15.39 -20.18
N TRP A 132 0.67 14.78 -19.58
CA TRP A 132 0.84 13.81 -18.47
C TRP A 132 1.04 12.36 -18.94
N SER A 133 0.98 12.10 -20.24
CA SER A 133 1.26 10.80 -20.85
C SER A 133 1.93 11.01 -22.20
N SER A 134 2.85 10.11 -22.57
CA SER A 134 3.49 10.08 -23.89
C SER A 134 2.50 9.86 -25.05
N ASP A 135 1.29 9.36 -24.76
CA ASP A 135 0.25 9.14 -25.77
C ASP A 135 -0.42 10.45 -26.24
N ILE A 136 -0.17 11.56 -25.53
CA ILE A 136 -0.77 12.86 -25.83
C ILE A 136 0.26 13.72 -26.57
N ASP A 137 0.15 13.78 -27.90
CA ASP A 137 0.97 14.67 -28.72
C ASP A 137 0.26 16.02 -28.96
N ILE A 138 0.76 17.05 -28.28
CA ILE A 138 0.35 18.46 -28.46
C ILE A 138 1.46 19.31 -29.10
N SER A 139 2.55 18.70 -29.58
CA SER A 139 3.70 19.40 -30.15
C SER A 139 3.31 20.27 -31.35
N ARG A 140 2.32 19.82 -32.15
CA ARG A 140 1.79 20.50 -33.34
C ARG A 140 0.50 21.28 -33.08
N THR A 141 -0.01 21.30 -31.85
CA THR A 141 -1.25 22.03 -31.55
C THR A 141 -1.00 23.53 -31.53
N VAL A 142 -1.78 24.29 -32.30
CA VAL A 142 -1.77 25.76 -32.29
C VAL A 142 -2.76 26.26 -31.23
N GLY A 143 -2.26 27.02 -30.25
CA GLY A 143 -3.06 27.58 -29.15
C GLY A 143 -2.24 28.43 -28.19
N TRP A 144 -2.86 28.92 -27.12
CA TRP A 144 -2.21 29.67 -26.04
C TRP A 144 -2.13 28.79 -24.80
N PHE A 145 -0.94 28.25 -24.50
CA PHE A 145 -0.77 27.22 -23.47
C PHE A 145 -0.28 27.75 -22.12
N THR A 146 0.13 29.02 -22.06
CA THR A 146 0.83 29.61 -20.92
C THR A 146 0.24 29.23 -19.56
N THR A 147 1.11 28.73 -18.69
CA THR A 147 0.83 28.51 -17.26
C THR A 147 1.54 29.56 -16.44
N MET A 148 1.00 29.89 -15.27
CA MET A 148 1.57 30.89 -14.37
C MET A 148 1.57 30.34 -12.94
N THR A 149 2.74 30.20 -12.35
CA THR A 149 2.90 29.53 -11.05
C THR A 149 3.66 30.42 -10.07
N PRO A 150 3.13 30.64 -8.85
CA PRO A 150 3.79 31.50 -7.87
C PRO A 150 5.01 30.80 -7.26
N LEU A 151 6.08 31.55 -7.12
CA LEU A 151 7.25 31.20 -6.32
C LEU A 151 7.49 32.30 -5.29
N HIS A 152 7.51 31.95 -4.01
CA HIS A 152 7.71 32.93 -2.94
C HIS A 152 8.96 32.63 -2.12
N ILE A 153 9.82 33.63 -2.02
CA ILE A 153 11.04 33.57 -1.23
C ILE A 153 11.01 34.68 -0.16
N SER A 154 11.23 34.30 1.10
CA SER A 154 11.27 35.23 2.24
C SER A 154 12.61 35.21 2.96
N ARG A 155 12.92 36.30 3.67
CA ARG A 155 14.15 36.46 4.46
C ARG A 155 14.23 35.44 5.61
N CYS A 156 13.11 35.11 6.24
CA CYS A 156 13.05 34.30 7.46
C CYS A 156 13.15 32.79 7.23
N ARG A 157 12.71 32.27 6.07
CA ARG A 157 12.78 30.82 5.78
C ARG A 157 14.17 30.37 5.30
N ASN A 158 14.99 31.29 4.75
CA ASN A 158 16.17 30.94 3.96
C ASN A 158 17.48 31.45 4.55
N ASN A 159 17.77 31.10 5.82
CA ASN A 159 19.06 31.40 6.44
C ASN A 159 20.27 30.80 5.67
N ASN A 160 20.05 29.83 4.77
CA ASN A 160 21.09 29.14 3.99
C ASN A 160 20.79 29.21 2.48
N ASN A 161 21.37 30.19 1.79
CA ASN A 161 21.53 30.30 0.33
C ASN A 161 20.25 30.40 -0.55
N VAL A 162 20.00 31.60 -1.07
CA VAL A 162 18.87 31.93 -1.98
C VAL A 162 18.87 31.11 -3.27
N VAL A 163 20.04 30.74 -3.81
CA VAL A 163 20.14 29.96 -5.05
C VAL A 163 19.57 28.56 -4.88
N ARG A 164 19.93 27.87 -3.78
CA ARG A 164 19.39 26.55 -3.45
C ARG A 164 17.87 26.62 -3.32
N ALA A 165 17.39 27.62 -2.57
CA ALA A 165 15.96 27.79 -2.34
C ALA A 165 15.16 28.00 -3.62
N ILE A 166 15.66 28.81 -4.56
CA ILE A 166 14.99 29.05 -5.84
C ILE A 166 15.01 27.81 -6.72
N LYS A 167 16.18 27.18 -6.87
CA LYS A 167 16.32 25.95 -7.66
C LYS A 167 15.37 24.87 -7.13
N ASP A 168 15.42 24.60 -5.83
CA ASP A 168 14.61 23.56 -5.19
C ASP A 168 13.12 23.88 -5.32
N SER A 169 12.73 25.14 -5.05
CA SER A 169 11.33 25.53 -5.15
C SER A 169 10.82 25.47 -6.59
N ARG A 170 11.63 25.78 -7.60
CA ARG A 170 11.22 25.68 -9.01
C ARG A 170 11.13 24.23 -9.47
N ARG A 171 12.13 23.40 -9.17
CA ARG A 171 12.20 22.00 -9.64
C ARG A 171 11.20 21.07 -8.96
N MET A 172 10.78 21.39 -7.73
CA MET A 172 9.74 20.62 -7.02
C MET A 172 8.31 20.89 -7.54
N LEU A 173 8.12 21.85 -8.46
CA LEU A 173 6.81 22.08 -9.08
C LEU A 173 6.47 20.93 -10.03
N ARG A 174 5.42 20.17 -9.68
CA ARG A 174 4.91 19.09 -10.52
C ARG A 174 4.50 19.61 -11.90
N SER A 175 4.86 18.87 -12.94
CA SER A 175 4.52 19.21 -14.34
C SER A 175 4.84 20.69 -14.68
N ASN A 176 5.97 21.23 -14.20
CA ASN A 176 6.37 22.63 -14.37
C ASN A 176 5.27 23.65 -13.96
N GLY A 177 4.47 23.31 -12.93
CA GLY A 177 3.41 24.16 -12.39
C GLY A 177 2.07 24.08 -13.14
N ARG A 178 1.96 23.28 -14.21
CA ARG A 178 0.71 23.04 -14.93
C ARG A 178 -0.38 22.50 -14.01
N GLU A 179 -0.07 21.54 -13.14
CA GLU A 179 -1.06 20.95 -12.23
C GLU A 179 -1.62 21.95 -11.23
N TYR A 180 -0.78 22.82 -10.66
CA TYR A 180 -1.23 23.95 -9.86
C TYR A 180 -2.19 24.85 -10.67
N PHE A 181 -1.77 25.26 -11.87
CA PHE A 181 -2.52 26.20 -12.70
C PHE A 181 -3.91 25.65 -13.05
N VAL A 182 -4.00 24.40 -13.52
CA VAL A 182 -5.27 23.77 -13.88
C VAL A 182 -6.12 23.52 -12.63
N SER A 183 -5.52 23.08 -11.51
CA SER A 183 -6.25 22.85 -10.25
C SER A 183 -6.91 24.13 -9.73
N ARG A 184 -6.20 25.27 -9.78
CA ARG A 184 -6.74 26.59 -9.37
C ARG A 184 -8.03 26.98 -10.10
N TYR A 185 -8.18 26.62 -11.38
CA TYR A 185 -9.34 27.05 -12.20
C TYR A 185 -10.38 25.96 -12.46
N HIS A 186 -10.02 24.68 -12.38
CA HIS A 186 -10.88 23.58 -12.83
C HIS A 186 -11.13 22.49 -11.77
N ASN A 187 -10.37 22.45 -10.67
CA ASN A 187 -10.64 21.53 -9.56
C ASN A 187 -11.35 22.27 -8.40
N GLU A 188 -12.43 21.71 -7.84
CA GLU A 188 -13.22 22.38 -6.80
C GLU A 188 -12.46 22.59 -5.48
N ASP A 189 -11.61 21.65 -5.09
CA ASP A 189 -10.80 21.78 -3.87
C ASP A 189 -9.63 22.75 -4.11
N GLY A 190 -9.03 22.72 -5.30
CA GLY A 190 -8.03 23.68 -5.76
C GLY A 190 -8.56 25.12 -5.76
N LYS A 191 -9.75 25.35 -6.34
CA LYS A 191 -10.43 26.67 -6.33
C LYS A 191 -10.62 27.21 -4.91
N ARG A 192 -11.05 26.36 -3.97
CA ARG A 192 -11.24 26.75 -2.56
C ARG A 192 -9.92 27.03 -1.88
N TYR A 193 -8.94 26.15 -2.05
CA TYR A 193 -7.65 26.24 -1.37
C TYR A 193 -6.82 27.43 -1.86
N PHE A 194 -6.82 27.68 -3.18
CA PHE A 194 -6.10 28.80 -3.81
C PHE A 194 -6.95 30.06 -3.99
N GLN A 195 -8.12 30.16 -3.34
CA GLN A 195 -9.01 31.32 -3.46
C GLN A 195 -8.33 32.64 -3.10
N SER A 196 -7.35 32.61 -2.18
CA SER A 196 -6.56 33.78 -1.78
C SER A 196 -5.52 34.23 -2.80
N HIS A 197 -5.24 33.40 -3.81
CA HIS A 197 -4.29 33.73 -4.86
C HIS A 197 -5.03 34.57 -5.88
N GLU A 198 -5.16 35.87 -5.64
CA GLU A 198 -5.86 36.80 -6.52
C GLU A 198 -5.39 36.70 -7.99
N ASP A 199 -6.21 37.15 -8.94
CA ASP A 199 -5.89 37.08 -10.38
C ASP A 199 -4.80 38.08 -10.79
N THR A 200 -4.50 39.06 -9.94
CA THR A 200 -3.39 39.99 -10.15
C THR A 200 -2.11 39.45 -9.55
N MET A 201 -1.06 39.40 -10.36
CA MET A 201 0.27 38.94 -9.99
C MET A 201 1.15 40.12 -9.58
N GLU A 202 1.91 39.96 -8.50
CA GLU A 202 2.82 41.01 -8.02
C GLU A 202 3.96 41.25 -9.03
N VAL A 203 4.60 40.17 -9.48
CA VAL A 203 5.63 40.17 -10.53
C VAL A 203 5.40 38.96 -11.41
N LEU A 204 5.43 39.14 -12.74
CA LEU A 204 5.42 38.07 -13.72
C LEU A 204 6.82 37.98 -14.36
N PHE A 205 7.37 36.77 -14.41
CA PHE A 205 8.67 36.49 -14.99
C PHE A 205 8.54 35.45 -16.10
N ASN A 206 9.12 35.75 -17.25
CA ASN A 206 9.18 34.85 -18.39
C ASN A 206 10.62 34.68 -18.85
N TYR A 207 11.01 33.44 -19.13
CA TYR A 207 12.32 33.09 -19.66
C TYR A 207 12.16 32.31 -20.97
N HIS A 208 12.62 32.91 -22.06
CA HIS A 208 12.46 32.37 -23.42
C HIS A 208 13.50 31.28 -23.78
N GLY A 209 14.42 30.96 -22.86
CA GLY A 209 15.46 29.96 -23.08
C GLY A 209 16.63 30.45 -23.92
N HIS A 210 17.53 29.53 -24.24
CA HIS A 210 18.57 29.70 -25.25
C HIS A 210 18.21 28.80 -26.43
N SER A 211 17.71 29.37 -27.53
CA SER A 211 17.42 28.59 -28.75
C SER A 211 18.72 28.07 -29.36
N LYS A 212 19.04 26.80 -29.14
CA LYS A 212 20.01 26.03 -29.94
C LYS A 212 19.28 25.29 -31.07
N LEU A 213 18.69 26.03 -32.02
CA LEU A 213 18.05 25.54 -33.25
C LEU A 213 18.06 26.78 -34.20
N GLN A 214 18.71 26.83 -35.36
CA GLN A 214 18.71 25.88 -36.47
C GLN A 214 19.90 26.13 -37.43
N GLY A 215 20.24 25.12 -38.22
CA GLY A 215 21.20 25.21 -39.32
C GLY A 215 20.76 26.16 -40.44
N ASP A 216 21.73 26.57 -41.24
CA ASP A 216 21.72 27.63 -42.26
C ASP A 216 20.69 27.53 -43.41
N ASP A 217 19.72 26.60 -43.38
CA ASP A 217 18.82 26.32 -44.52
C ASP A 217 17.33 26.34 -44.13
N THR A 218 16.78 27.49 -43.72
CA THR A 218 15.32 27.72 -43.68
C THR A 218 14.96 29.00 -44.44
N THR A 219 13.92 28.94 -45.27
CA THR A 219 13.59 29.98 -46.26
C THR A 219 12.89 31.19 -45.64
N PHE A 220 12.27 30.97 -44.48
CA PHE A 220 11.75 32.03 -43.62
C PHE A 220 12.78 32.31 -42.54
N MET A 221 13.46 33.46 -42.61
CA MET A 221 14.16 33.98 -41.43
C MET A 221 13.14 34.10 -40.29
N ASN A 222 13.22 33.19 -39.32
CA ASN A 222 12.52 33.34 -38.06
C ASN A 222 12.90 34.72 -37.52
N ALA A 223 11.92 35.61 -37.34
CA ALA A 223 12.10 36.76 -36.48
C ALA A 223 12.42 36.19 -35.09
N SER A 224 13.70 36.14 -34.75
CA SER A 224 14.18 35.59 -33.50
C SER A 224 13.64 36.46 -32.37
N PHE A 225 12.63 35.97 -31.67
CA PHE A 225 12.29 36.46 -30.33
C PHE A 225 13.34 35.87 -29.37
N ASP A 226 14.60 36.24 -29.51
CA ASP A 226 15.70 35.76 -28.65
C ASP A 226 16.35 36.94 -27.92
N ASN A 227 16.24 36.94 -26.59
CA ASN A 227 16.92 37.85 -25.67
C ASN A 227 18.41 37.48 -25.45
N VAL A 228 19.05 36.82 -26.43
CA VAL A 228 20.49 36.61 -26.45
C VAL A 228 21.01 36.94 -27.84
N SER A 229 21.12 38.23 -28.14
CA SER A 229 21.84 38.71 -29.33
C SER A 229 23.34 38.83 -29.00
N ASP A 230 24.20 38.29 -29.87
CA ASP A 230 25.66 38.41 -29.78
C ASP A 230 26.32 37.98 -28.45
N GLY A 231 25.76 36.98 -27.75
CA GLY A 231 26.36 36.44 -26.52
C GLY A 231 26.17 37.31 -25.26
N LEU A 232 25.24 38.27 -25.31
CA LEU A 232 24.79 39.09 -24.17
C LEU A 232 23.40 38.63 -23.72
N THR A 233 23.16 38.51 -22.42
CA THR A 233 21.80 38.30 -21.89
C THR A 233 21.10 39.66 -21.79
N GLU A 234 19.98 39.81 -22.49
CA GLU A 234 19.11 40.99 -22.40
C GLU A 234 17.96 40.75 -21.41
N LEU A 235 17.73 41.72 -20.53
CA LEU A 235 16.63 41.75 -19.58
C LEU A 235 15.73 42.93 -19.96
N SER A 236 14.42 42.67 -20.15
CA SER A 236 13.41 43.72 -20.21
C SER A 236 12.56 43.67 -18.95
N PHE A 237 12.23 44.82 -18.39
CA PHE A 237 11.36 44.96 -17.24
C PHE A 237 10.36 46.08 -17.48
N SER A 238 9.07 45.73 -17.32
CA SER A 238 7.98 46.68 -17.48
C SER A 238 7.13 46.75 -16.23
N TRP A 239 6.69 47.95 -15.86
CA TRP A 239 5.83 48.18 -14.70
C TRP A 239 4.91 49.37 -14.95
N ASN A 240 3.81 49.42 -14.22
CA ASN A 240 2.79 50.46 -14.37
C ASN A 240 3.32 51.82 -13.85
N GLU A 241 3.09 52.92 -14.55
CA GLU A 241 3.58 54.24 -14.14
C GLU A 241 2.86 54.82 -12.91
N CYS A 242 1.67 54.30 -12.60
CA CYS A 242 0.80 54.79 -11.53
C CYS A 242 0.99 54.08 -10.18
N ILE A 243 1.75 52.97 -10.11
CA ILE A 243 2.00 52.28 -8.83
C ILE A 243 3.03 53.01 -7.97
N ASN A 244 3.03 52.73 -6.67
CA ASN A 244 4.00 53.29 -5.73
C ASN A 244 5.43 52.82 -6.02
N HIS A 245 6.41 53.48 -5.38
CA HIS A 245 7.82 53.06 -5.36
C HIS A 245 8.57 53.09 -6.72
N GLN A 246 8.11 53.88 -7.69
CA GLN A 246 8.71 54.06 -9.03
C GLN A 246 10.25 54.17 -9.02
N PHE A 247 10.82 55.00 -8.14
CA PHE A 247 12.28 55.15 -8.02
C PHE A 247 12.98 53.86 -7.58
N SER A 248 12.41 53.18 -6.57
CA SER A 248 12.96 51.93 -6.05
C SER A 248 12.83 50.78 -7.04
N ILE A 249 11.76 50.74 -7.83
CA ILE A 249 11.58 49.75 -8.91
C ILE A 249 12.70 49.90 -9.96
N ARG A 250 12.93 51.13 -10.43
CA ARG A 250 14.02 51.43 -11.38
C ARG A 250 15.38 51.09 -10.78
N GLN A 251 15.61 51.43 -9.51
CA GLN A 251 16.85 51.06 -8.81
C GLN A 251 17.02 49.54 -8.72
N TRP A 252 15.97 48.81 -8.35
CA TRP A 252 15.98 47.34 -8.30
C TRP A 252 16.40 46.75 -9.65
N PHE A 253 15.79 47.21 -10.74
CA PHE A 253 16.13 46.73 -12.08
C PHE A 253 17.61 47.01 -12.45
N GLN A 254 18.12 48.20 -12.13
CA GLN A 254 19.50 48.61 -12.43
C GLN A 254 20.58 47.82 -11.68
N GLU A 255 20.28 47.27 -10.50
CA GLU A 255 21.24 46.51 -9.69
C GLU A 255 21.37 45.03 -10.11
N ILE A 256 20.42 44.49 -10.90
CA ILE A 256 20.40 43.07 -11.30
C ILE A 256 21.68 42.61 -11.98
N PRO A 257 22.25 43.31 -12.99
CA PRO A 257 23.48 42.86 -13.65
C PRO A 257 24.68 42.80 -12.69
N GLY A 258 24.74 43.71 -11.71
CA GLY A 258 25.77 43.72 -10.67
C GLY A 258 25.65 42.51 -9.75
N SER A 259 24.43 42.22 -9.30
CA SER A 259 24.13 41.05 -8.47
C SER A 259 24.42 39.74 -9.20
N ALA A 260 24.01 39.60 -10.46
CA ALA A 260 24.29 38.41 -11.28
C ALA A 260 25.81 38.14 -11.41
N ARG A 261 26.61 39.19 -11.60
CA ARG A 261 28.08 39.09 -11.65
C ARG A 261 28.67 38.60 -10.33
N LEU A 262 28.25 39.19 -9.21
CA LEU A 262 28.74 38.82 -7.87
C LEU A 262 28.32 37.39 -7.53
N LEU A 263 27.06 37.04 -7.80
CA LEU A 263 26.50 35.71 -7.58
C LEU A 263 27.30 34.67 -8.36
N CYS A 264 27.42 34.81 -9.69
CA CYS A 264 28.19 33.87 -10.50
C CYS A 264 29.65 33.73 -10.03
N SER A 265 30.28 34.84 -9.65
CA SER A 265 31.66 34.82 -9.14
C SER A 265 31.78 34.07 -7.82
N SER A 266 30.80 34.21 -6.92
CA SER A 266 30.75 33.46 -5.66
C SER A 266 30.52 31.97 -5.87
N LEU A 267 29.65 31.57 -6.81
CA LEU A 267 29.35 30.18 -7.12
C LEU A 267 30.57 29.44 -7.70
N LEU A 268 31.37 30.09 -8.53
CA LEU A 268 32.63 29.52 -9.06
C LEU A 268 33.65 29.16 -7.97
N ALA A 269 33.56 29.78 -6.80
CA ALA A 269 34.47 29.50 -5.69
C ALA A 269 34.02 28.30 -4.84
N LEU A 270 32.81 27.79 -5.06
CA LEU A 270 32.26 26.67 -4.31
C LEU A 270 32.63 25.32 -4.94
N GLN A 271 32.71 24.29 -4.09
CA GLN A 271 32.71 22.92 -4.57
C GLN A 271 31.29 22.52 -4.98
N PRO A 272 31.11 21.75 -6.06
CA PRO A 272 29.81 21.21 -6.43
C PRO A 272 29.16 20.44 -5.27
N SER A 273 27.89 20.74 -5.01
CA SER A 273 27.08 20.02 -4.02
C SER A 273 25.64 19.91 -4.49
N LEU A 274 25.01 18.78 -4.20
CA LEU A 274 23.60 18.55 -4.55
C LEU A 274 22.65 19.31 -3.60
N THR A 275 21.50 19.71 -4.11
CA THR A 275 20.41 20.36 -3.36
C THR A 275 19.23 19.39 -3.15
N ILE A 276 18.15 19.82 -2.51
CA ILE A 276 17.05 18.91 -2.17
C ILE A 276 16.42 18.33 -3.45
N ALA A 277 16.24 19.15 -4.49
CA ALA A 277 15.66 18.71 -5.75
C ALA A 277 16.54 17.75 -6.57
N ASP A 278 17.81 17.53 -6.20
CA ASP A 278 18.62 16.49 -6.83
C ASP A 278 18.38 15.10 -6.20
N TYR A 279 17.74 15.03 -5.03
CA TYR A 279 17.32 13.79 -4.38
C TYR A 279 15.81 13.58 -4.55
N GLU A 280 15.37 13.39 -5.80
CA GLU A 280 13.96 13.38 -6.22
C GLU A 280 13.07 12.47 -5.37
N PHE A 281 13.60 11.32 -4.93
CA PHE A 281 12.85 10.31 -4.20
C PHE A 281 12.93 10.44 -2.67
N LEU A 282 13.66 11.42 -2.13
CA LEU A 282 13.79 11.64 -0.69
C LEU A 282 13.00 12.87 -0.23
N HIS A 283 12.38 12.78 0.94
CA HIS A 283 11.64 13.89 1.54
C HIS A 283 12.52 14.68 2.51
N LEU A 284 13.55 15.33 1.98
CA LEU A 284 14.52 16.08 2.79
C LEU A 284 14.09 17.52 3.06
N ASP A 285 14.44 18.02 4.24
CA ASP A 285 14.61 19.45 4.49
C ASP A 285 16.11 19.81 4.45
N TYR A 286 16.46 21.09 4.52
CA TYR A 286 17.87 21.52 4.48
C TYR A 286 18.72 20.92 5.61
N LYS A 287 18.12 20.66 6.78
CA LYS A 287 18.84 20.06 7.91
C LYS A 287 19.13 18.58 7.65
N ALA A 288 18.17 17.85 7.12
CA ALA A 288 18.30 16.46 6.71
C ALA A 288 19.32 16.31 5.56
N LEU A 289 19.30 17.26 4.61
CA LEU A 289 20.28 17.31 3.51
C LEU A 289 21.71 17.53 4.03
N ASP A 290 21.91 18.50 4.94
CA ASP A 290 23.22 18.74 5.54
C ASP A 290 23.67 17.51 6.37
N GLN A 291 22.75 16.83 7.09
CA GLN A 291 23.07 15.57 7.79
C GLN A 291 23.49 14.45 6.82
N LEU A 292 22.78 14.29 5.69
CA LEU A 292 23.12 13.31 4.66
C LEU A 292 24.53 13.59 4.11
N GLN A 293 24.78 14.83 3.64
CA GLN A 293 26.01 15.19 2.93
C GLN A 293 27.23 15.36 3.82
N ASP A 294 27.07 15.92 5.02
CA ASP A 294 28.20 16.24 5.90
C ASP A 294 28.54 15.11 6.89
N GLN A 295 27.61 14.17 7.13
CA GLN A 295 27.78 13.12 8.13
C GLN A 295 27.68 11.72 7.54
N ILE A 296 26.57 11.38 6.87
CA ILE A 296 26.30 10.00 6.45
C ILE A 296 27.15 9.59 5.24
N LEU A 297 27.14 10.38 4.17
CA LEU A 297 27.90 10.06 2.95
C LEU A 297 29.42 9.96 3.20
N PRO A 298 30.06 10.89 3.95
CA PRO A 298 31.50 10.79 4.23
C PRO A 298 31.87 9.55 5.07
N ILE A 299 31.00 9.15 6.01
CA ILE A 299 31.20 7.92 6.80
C ILE A 299 31.19 6.69 5.89
N ILE A 300 30.24 6.59 4.95
CA ILE A 300 30.17 5.45 4.02
C ILE A 300 31.37 5.47 3.06
N GLN A 301 31.72 6.62 2.51
CA GLN A 301 32.87 6.77 1.61
C GLN A 301 34.18 6.40 2.30
N SER A 302 34.36 6.77 3.56
CA SER A 302 35.57 6.39 4.33
C SER A 302 35.64 4.90 4.68
N ASN A 303 34.49 4.24 4.89
CA ASN A 303 34.43 2.80 5.19
C ASN A 303 34.57 1.93 3.95
N THR A 304 33.98 2.35 2.82
CA THR A 304 33.99 1.59 1.57
C THR A 304 35.19 1.90 0.69
N GLY A 305 35.75 3.12 0.80
CA GLY A 305 36.77 3.65 -0.09
C GLY A 305 36.26 4.14 -1.44
N PHE A 306 34.94 4.20 -1.64
CA PHE A 306 34.31 4.54 -2.92
C PHE A 306 33.31 5.69 -2.79
N SER A 307 33.20 6.49 -3.85
CA SER A 307 32.20 7.54 -4.05
C SER A 307 30.78 6.98 -4.07
N VAL A 308 29.82 7.84 -3.75
CA VAL A 308 28.38 7.54 -3.83
C VAL A 308 27.87 8.14 -5.14
N VAL A 309 27.11 7.34 -5.89
CA VAL A 309 26.49 7.78 -7.15
C VAL A 309 25.05 8.20 -6.90
N ASP A 310 24.32 7.48 -6.05
CA ASP A 310 22.90 7.73 -5.85
C ASP A 310 22.41 7.33 -4.46
N VAL A 311 21.26 7.90 -4.07
CA VAL A 311 20.63 7.69 -2.78
C VAL A 311 19.12 7.58 -2.96
N PHE A 312 18.56 6.42 -2.62
CA PHE A 312 17.14 6.10 -2.79
C PHE A 312 16.47 5.79 -1.44
N PRO A 313 15.18 6.10 -1.26
CA PRO A 313 14.42 5.48 -0.18
C PRO A 313 14.40 3.96 -0.36
N CYS A 314 14.40 3.20 0.74
CA CYS A 314 14.20 1.76 0.65
C CYS A 314 12.74 1.45 0.31
N TRP A 315 12.54 0.38 -0.47
CA TRP A 315 11.21 -0.17 -0.69
C TRP A 315 10.63 -0.75 0.61
N PRO A 316 9.30 -0.75 0.79
CA PRO A 316 8.65 -1.33 1.96
C PRO A 316 9.14 -2.73 2.33
N MET A 317 9.29 -3.63 1.37
CA MET A 317 9.84 -4.96 1.69
C MET A 317 11.27 -4.88 2.25
N VAL A 318 12.13 -4.06 1.66
CA VAL A 318 13.53 -3.90 2.08
C VAL A 318 13.60 -3.36 3.51
N ASP A 319 12.77 -2.36 3.83
CA ASP A 319 12.59 -1.86 5.21
C ASP A 319 12.15 -2.99 6.16
N GLY A 320 11.16 -3.79 5.78
CA GLY A 320 10.67 -4.93 6.55
C GLY A 320 11.74 -6.01 6.79
N ILE A 321 12.55 -6.31 5.78
CA ILE A 321 13.68 -7.24 5.86
C ILE A 321 14.76 -6.69 6.81
N LEU A 322 15.17 -5.43 6.63
CA LEU A 322 16.19 -4.78 7.46
C LEU A 322 15.74 -4.66 8.93
N LEU A 323 14.47 -4.35 9.20
CA LEU A 323 13.88 -4.36 10.54
C LEU A 323 13.87 -5.75 11.16
N SER A 324 13.54 -6.78 10.37
CA SER A 324 13.51 -8.17 10.84
C SER A 324 14.91 -8.71 11.14
N GLN A 325 15.89 -8.36 10.31
CA GLN A 325 17.30 -8.64 10.56
C GLN A 325 17.81 -8.01 11.87
N GLY A 326 17.28 -6.85 12.26
CA GLY A 326 17.61 -6.21 13.54
C GLY A 326 17.07 -6.93 14.78
N LYS A 327 16.04 -7.75 14.63
CA LYS A 327 15.53 -8.62 15.70
C LYS A 327 16.20 -9.98 15.69
N ASN A 328 16.49 -10.51 14.49
CA ASN A 328 17.17 -11.79 14.30
C ASN A 328 18.15 -11.70 13.11
N PHE A 329 19.45 -11.67 13.42
CA PHE A 329 20.53 -11.56 12.43
C PHE A 329 20.61 -12.70 11.41
N SER A 330 19.93 -13.82 11.66
CA SER A 330 19.89 -14.98 10.75
C SER A 330 18.68 -15.01 9.82
N ALA A 331 17.67 -14.17 10.08
CA ALA A 331 16.51 -14.05 9.20
C ALA A 331 16.92 -13.38 7.89
N TYR A 332 16.31 -13.78 6.77
CA TYR A 332 16.54 -13.15 5.47
C TYR A 332 18.03 -13.16 5.03
N LYS A 333 18.73 -14.28 5.29
CA LYS A 333 20.02 -14.62 4.69
C LYS A 333 19.79 -15.61 3.53
N THR A 334 20.14 -15.22 2.31
CA THR A 334 20.20 -16.16 1.17
C THR A 334 21.61 -16.73 1.06
N SER A 335 21.70 -17.99 0.65
CA SER A 335 22.95 -18.51 0.13
C SER A 335 22.71 -19.61 -0.90
N SER A 336 23.65 -19.75 -1.84
CA SER A 336 23.59 -20.77 -2.88
C SER A 336 24.97 -21.39 -3.06
N THR A 337 25.00 -22.70 -3.21
CA THR A 337 26.23 -23.47 -3.37
C THR A 337 26.20 -24.24 -4.68
N TYR A 338 27.18 -23.96 -5.53
CA TYR A 338 27.35 -24.53 -6.86
C TYR A 338 28.62 -25.37 -6.91
N GLU A 339 28.59 -26.40 -7.76
CA GLU A 339 29.78 -27.17 -8.11
C GLU A 339 30.22 -26.77 -9.52
N VAL A 340 31.43 -26.24 -9.63
CA VAL A 340 32.02 -25.76 -10.88
C VAL A 340 33.01 -26.81 -11.38
N MET A 341 32.78 -27.29 -12.60
CA MET A 341 33.61 -28.30 -13.27
C MET A 341 34.05 -27.80 -14.64
N GLN A 342 35.24 -28.20 -15.09
CA GLN A 342 35.74 -27.93 -16.43
C GLN A 342 36.28 -29.23 -17.03
N ARG A 343 36.04 -29.46 -18.33
CA ARG A 343 36.40 -30.73 -18.99
C ARG A 343 37.90 -30.99 -18.88
N ASN A 344 38.26 -32.11 -18.25
CA ASN A 344 39.64 -32.62 -18.11
C ASN A 344 40.63 -31.67 -17.40
N GLN A 345 40.18 -30.60 -16.75
CA GLN A 345 41.02 -29.62 -16.04
C GLN A 345 40.25 -28.99 -14.88
N LEU A 346 40.96 -28.52 -13.85
CA LEU A 346 40.35 -27.72 -12.77
C LEU A 346 39.92 -26.34 -13.32
N PRO A 347 38.71 -25.84 -13.01
CA PRO A 347 38.31 -24.51 -13.41
C PRO A 347 39.24 -23.41 -12.89
N ASN A 348 39.41 -22.33 -13.67
CA ASN A 348 40.29 -21.23 -13.30
C ASN A 348 39.65 -20.35 -12.20
N ILE A 349 40.17 -20.46 -10.97
CA ILE A 349 39.71 -19.69 -9.81
C ILE A 349 39.90 -18.18 -10.01
N ASP A 350 41.02 -17.75 -10.59
CA ASP A 350 41.28 -16.32 -10.77
C ASP A 350 40.28 -15.69 -11.74
N LEU A 351 39.90 -16.43 -12.79
CA LEU A 351 38.85 -16.00 -13.71
C LEU A 351 37.48 -15.90 -13.01
N LEU A 352 37.12 -16.84 -12.13
CA LEU A 352 35.88 -16.79 -11.36
C LEU A 352 35.85 -15.58 -10.40
N LYS A 353 36.99 -15.25 -9.78
CA LYS A 353 37.11 -14.05 -8.94
C LYS A 353 36.90 -12.79 -9.76
N GLU A 354 37.56 -12.67 -10.92
CA GLU A 354 37.42 -11.52 -11.81
C GLU A 354 35.98 -11.39 -12.34
N ALA A 355 35.35 -12.50 -12.71
CA ALA A 355 33.96 -12.53 -13.14
C ALA A 355 33.02 -12.02 -12.03
N TRP A 356 33.22 -12.44 -10.78
CA TRP A 356 32.43 -11.92 -9.66
C TRP A 356 32.58 -10.41 -9.47
N GLN A 357 33.82 -9.89 -9.56
CA GLN A 357 34.02 -8.44 -9.47
C GLN A 357 33.32 -7.69 -10.62
N ALA A 358 33.32 -8.24 -11.83
CA ALA A 358 32.60 -7.67 -12.96
C ALA A 358 31.07 -7.68 -12.75
N VAL A 359 30.53 -8.75 -12.16
CA VAL A 359 29.10 -8.84 -11.76
C VAL A 359 28.77 -7.78 -10.71
N VAL A 360 29.57 -7.67 -9.66
CA VAL A 360 29.38 -6.64 -8.62
C VAL A 360 29.44 -5.24 -9.23
N ALA A 361 30.43 -4.95 -10.09
CA ALA A 361 30.55 -3.66 -10.78
C ALA A 361 29.31 -3.32 -11.62
N ARG A 362 28.74 -4.31 -12.32
CA ARG A 362 27.59 -4.14 -13.20
C ARG A 362 26.28 -3.83 -12.48
N HIS A 363 26.04 -4.40 -11.30
CA HIS A 363 24.72 -4.37 -10.64
C HIS A 363 24.70 -3.41 -9.43
N PRO A 364 23.94 -2.30 -9.48
CA PRO A 364 23.83 -1.33 -8.38
C PRO A 364 23.44 -1.95 -7.03
N ALA A 365 22.55 -2.95 -7.03
CA ALA A 365 22.12 -3.66 -5.82
C ALA A 365 23.30 -4.32 -5.07
N LEU A 366 24.27 -4.89 -5.80
CA LEU A 366 25.48 -5.49 -5.22
C LEU A 366 26.51 -4.44 -4.76
N ARG A 367 26.25 -3.16 -5.01
CA ARG A 367 27.09 -2.02 -4.58
C ARG A 367 26.32 -1.08 -3.66
N SER A 368 25.20 -1.56 -3.11
CA SER A 368 24.31 -0.79 -2.25
C SER A 368 24.61 -1.05 -0.77
N VAL A 369 24.55 0.02 0.01
CA VAL A 369 24.62 0.03 1.47
C VAL A 369 23.30 0.55 2.00
N PHE A 370 22.75 -0.07 3.03
CA PHE A 370 21.52 0.39 3.67
C PHE A 370 21.84 1.08 5.00
N VAL A 371 21.28 2.26 5.21
CA VAL A 371 21.46 3.05 6.44
C VAL A 371 20.13 3.50 7.00
N ASP A 372 20.10 3.86 8.27
CA ASP A 372 18.90 4.38 8.92
C ASP A 372 18.33 5.61 8.18
N GLY A 373 17.01 5.71 8.20
CA GLY A 373 16.21 6.80 7.65
C GLY A 373 16.68 8.17 8.14
N ILE A 374 16.75 9.13 7.22
CA ILE A 374 17.21 10.50 7.49
C ILE A 374 16.02 11.43 7.77
N ASP A 375 14.85 11.08 7.24
CA ASP A 375 13.58 11.73 7.53
C ASP A 375 12.66 10.82 8.36
N LYS A 376 11.54 11.37 8.86
CA LYS A 376 10.59 10.64 9.72
C LYS A 376 9.68 9.65 8.95
N ARG A 377 9.71 9.66 7.62
CA ARG A 377 8.87 8.87 6.72
C ARG A 377 9.60 7.64 6.18
N THR A 378 10.91 7.71 5.99
CA THR A 378 11.76 6.59 5.55
C THR A 378 12.33 5.85 6.77
N ALA A 379 12.22 4.52 6.82
CA ALA A 379 12.88 3.74 7.88
C ALA A 379 14.35 3.47 7.56
N PHE A 380 14.66 3.16 6.29
CA PHE A 380 16.02 3.04 5.78
C PHE A 380 16.20 3.76 4.43
N VAL A 381 17.44 4.05 4.10
CA VAL A 381 17.88 4.66 2.83
C VAL A 381 18.91 3.75 2.18
N GLN A 382 18.75 3.50 0.88
CA GLN A 382 19.68 2.75 0.06
C GLN A 382 20.69 3.72 -0.57
N ILE A 383 21.97 3.48 -0.33
CA ILE A 383 23.08 4.29 -0.85
C ILE A 383 23.87 3.45 -1.84
N VAL A 384 23.91 3.90 -3.09
CA VAL A 384 24.56 3.19 -4.19
C VAL A 384 25.96 3.77 -4.40
N LEU A 385 26.97 2.94 -4.25
CA LEU A 385 28.37 3.34 -4.48
C LEU A 385 28.62 3.53 -5.98
N GLU A 386 29.77 4.06 -6.39
CA GLU A 386 30.21 4.06 -7.80
C GLU A 386 30.81 2.72 -8.19
N TYR A 387 31.56 2.15 -7.25
CA TYR A 387 32.22 0.87 -7.38
C TYR A 387 32.26 0.21 -6.01
N PHE A 388 32.34 -1.12 -5.98
CA PHE A 388 32.62 -1.86 -4.77
C PHE A 388 33.36 -3.14 -5.11
N LYS A 389 34.43 -3.44 -4.38
CA LYS A 389 35.16 -4.70 -4.53
C LYS A 389 34.52 -5.75 -3.63
N GLY A 390 33.66 -6.60 -4.20
CA GLY A 390 32.96 -7.66 -3.45
C GLY A 390 33.92 -8.59 -2.71
N GLU A 391 33.52 -9.08 -1.54
CA GLU A 391 34.35 -10.00 -0.76
C GLU A 391 34.46 -11.35 -1.47
N VAL A 392 35.69 -11.83 -1.67
CA VAL A 392 35.96 -13.16 -2.23
C VAL A 392 36.95 -13.93 -1.37
N ILE A 393 36.50 -15.04 -0.80
CA ILE A 393 37.33 -15.97 -0.04
C ILE A 393 37.72 -17.14 -0.93
N VAL A 394 39.00 -17.48 -0.98
CA VAL A 394 39.50 -18.66 -1.71
C VAL A 394 40.22 -19.57 -0.74
N THR A 395 39.86 -20.85 -0.72
CA THR A 395 40.46 -21.84 0.17
C THR A 395 40.47 -23.24 -0.46
N THR A 396 41.08 -24.22 0.22
CA THR A 396 41.12 -25.63 -0.19
C THR A 396 40.37 -26.51 0.80
N ALA A 397 39.77 -27.60 0.32
CA ALA A 397 39.17 -28.62 1.17
C ALA A 397 39.53 -30.02 0.67
N PRO A 398 39.76 -30.99 1.58
CA PRO A 398 40.15 -32.34 1.20
C PRO A 398 39.04 -33.08 0.44
N THR A 399 37.76 -32.80 0.76
CA THR A 399 36.60 -33.41 0.11
C THR A 399 35.47 -32.39 -0.05
N ARG A 400 34.52 -32.67 -0.96
CA ARG A 400 33.27 -31.90 -1.10
C ARG A 400 32.50 -31.79 0.23
N HIS A 401 32.42 -32.88 0.98
CA HIS A 401 31.73 -32.89 2.27
C HIS A 401 32.41 -31.96 3.29
N ALA A 402 33.75 -31.96 3.33
CA ALA A 402 34.50 -31.04 4.19
C ALA A 402 34.31 -29.57 3.78
N ALA A 403 34.18 -29.28 2.49
CA ALA A 403 33.87 -27.94 2.00
C ALA A 403 32.49 -27.45 2.50
N LEU A 404 31.46 -28.30 2.40
CA LEU A 404 30.10 -27.98 2.86
C LEU A 404 30.05 -27.74 4.38
N ILE A 405 30.71 -28.59 5.18
CA ILE A 405 30.81 -28.36 6.64
C ILE A 405 31.52 -27.04 6.96
N SER A 406 32.55 -26.70 6.18
CA SER A 406 33.31 -25.46 6.39
C SER A 406 32.47 -24.22 6.04
N ILE A 407 31.59 -24.31 5.04
CA ILE A 407 30.63 -23.26 4.67
C ILE A 407 29.68 -22.98 5.83
N ASP A 408 29.14 -24.02 6.48
CA ASP A 408 28.23 -23.88 7.63
C ASP A 408 28.91 -23.23 8.86
N GLN A 409 30.24 -23.20 8.90
CA GLN A 409 31.05 -22.61 9.97
C GLN A 409 31.54 -21.20 9.67
N LEU A 410 31.25 -20.65 8.49
CA LEU A 410 31.67 -19.30 8.12
C LEU A 410 31.05 -18.25 9.04
N PRO A 411 31.79 -17.17 9.38
CA PRO A 411 31.24 -16.08 10.17
C PRO A 411 30.09 -15.42 9.40
N ASN A 412 29.00 -15.13 10.10
CA ASN A 412 27.85 -14.45 9.52
C ASN A 412 28.25 -13.06 9.02
N ILE A 413 27.84 -12.73 7.79
CA ILE A 413 27.87 -11.36 7.27
C ILE A 413 26.90 -10.54 8.12
N ASN A 414 27.32 -9.39 8.61
CA ASN A 414 26.45 -8.53 9.41
C ASN A 414 25.74 -7.53 8.51
N TYR A 415 24.49 -7.81 8.19
CA TYR A 415 23.67 -7.05 7.25
C TYR A 415 23.21 -5.67 7.74
N GLN A 416 23.39 -5.35 9.03
CA GLN A 416 22.96 -4.06 9.62
C GLN A 416 24.12 -3.14 10.02
N SER A 417 25.23 -3.67 10.53
CA SER A 417 26.32 -2.84 11.07
C SER A 417 27.50 -2.69 10.11
N GLN A 418 27.45 -3.32 8.95
CA GLN A 418 28.47 -3.16 7.92
C GLN A 418 28.03 -2.05 6.98
N LEU A 419 28.75 -0.94 7.02
CA LEU A 419 28.66 0.15 6.04
C LEU A 419 29.24 -0.26 4.67
N VAL A 420 29.12 -1.55 4.31
CA VAL A 420 29.58 -2.15 3.07
C VAL A 420 28.49 -3.09 2.52
N PRO A 421 28.37 -3.24 1.19
CA PRO A 421 27.39 -4.14 0.58
C PRO A 421 27.48 -5.57 1.12
N PRO A 422 26.38 -6.15 1.62
CA PRO A 422 26.44 -7.35 2.43
C PRO A 422 26.29 -8.63 1.57
N HIS A 423 27.33 -8.93 0.80
CA HIS A 423 27.43 -10.18 0.04
C HIS A 423 28.86 -10.72 0.03
N ARG A 424 28.99 -12.02 -0.19
CA ARG A 424 30.28 -12.72 -0.21
C ARG A 424 30.26 -13.89 -1.17
N LEU A 425 31.37 -14.05 -1.91
CA LEU A 425 31.67 -15.24 -2.68
C LEU A 425 32.76 -16.05 -1.98
N VAL A 426 32.58 -17.37 -1.88
CA VAL A 426 33.56 -18.31 -1.33
C VAL A 426 33.83 -19.42 -2.34
N LEU A 427 35.10 -19.64 -2.66
CA LEU A 427 35.56 -20.63 -3.63
C LEU A 427 36.45 -21.66 -2.91
N TYR A 428 35.98 -22.91 -2.84
CA TYR A 428 36.73 -24.04 -2.30
C TYR A 428 37.29 -24.89 -3.45
N LYS A 429 38.62 -25.03 -3.52
CA LYS A 429 39.27 -26.01 -4.38
C LYS A 429 39.30 -27.38 -3.69
N ILE A 430 38.75 -28.40 -4.34
CA ILE A 430 38.77 -29.76 -3.79
C ILE A 430 40.11 -30.44 -4.13
N GLU A 431 40.78 -31.04 -3.15
CA GLU A 431 42.10 -31.65 -3.34
C GLU A 431 42.04 -32.99 -4.08
N GLN A 432 40.94 -33.73 -3.89
CA GLN A 432 40.74 -35.08 -4.41
C GLN A 432 40.04 -35.11 -5.79
N ASP A 433 39.59 -33.98 -6.31
CA ASP A 433 38.82 -33.89 -7.55
C ASP A 433 39.11 -32.59 -8.34
N SER A 434 38.88 -32.58 -9.65
CA SER A 434 39.05 -31.40 -10.51
C SER A 434 37.83 -30.46 -10.46
N THR A 435 37.32 -30.20 -9.27
CA THR A 435 36.09 -29.43 -9.02
C THR A 435 36.33 -28.27 -8.05
N ILE A 436 35.54 -27.21 -8.21
CA ILE A 436 35.49 -26.08 -7.26
C ILE A 436 34.07 -25.98 -6.70
N ILE A 437 33.95 -25.86 -5.39
CA ILE A 437 32.67 -25.50 -4.76
C ILE A 437 32.62 -23.98 -4.66
N CYS A 438 31.63 -23.38 -5.29
CA CYS A 438 31.34 -21.96 -5.31
C CYS A 438 30.14 -21.70 -4.39
N HIS A 439 30.32 -20.89 -3.36
CA HIS A 439 29.26 -20.54 -2.43
C HIS A 439 29.06 -19.03 -2.42
N ILE A 440 27.84 -18.58 -2.63
CA ILE A 440 27.48 -17.16 -2.65
C ILE A 440 26.51 -16.92 -1.49
N GLU A 441 26.77 -15.91 -0.68
CA GLU A 441 25.87 -15.45 0.39
C GLU A 441 25.51 -13.99 0.17
N MET A 442 24.23 -13.64 0.36
CA MET A 442 23.75 -12.25 0.29
C MET A 442 22.44 -12.06 1.09
N GLY A 443 22.10 -10.84 1.47
CA GLY A 443 20.89 -10.55 2.24
C GLY A 443 19.64 -10.45 1.36
N HIS A 444 18.45 -10.87 1.81
CA HIS A 444 17.24 -10.69 0.98
C HIS A 444 16.83 -9.22 0.78
N ALA A 445 17.39 -8.28 1.55
CA ALA A 445 17.23 -6.84 1.29
C ALA A 445 17.71 -6.43 -0.13
N ILE A 446 18.48 -7.31 -0.79
CA ILE A 446 18.86 -7.19 -2.20
C ILE A 446 18.18 -8.21 -3.13
N THR A 447 17.25 -9.09 -2.67
CA THR A 447 16.68 -10.19 -3.50
C THR A 447 15.14 -10.33 -3.65
N ASP A 448 14.24 -10.23 -2.64
CA ASP A 448 12.83 -10.78 -2.76
C ASP A 448 11.68 -9.91 -2.14
N ALA A 449 10.63 -9.47 -2.86
CA ALA A 449 9.43 -8.82 -2.26
C ALA A 449 8.09 -9.18 -2.88
N TYR A 450 7.11 -9.39 -1.97
CA TYR A 450 5.69 -8.98 -1.97
C TYR A 450 4.71 -10.10 -2.43
N THR A 451 3.63 -10.42 -1.65
CA THR A 451 2.33 -10.95 -2.24
C THR A 451 1.14 -11.65 -1.37
N GLY A 452 -0.23 -11.41 -1.50
CA GLY A 452 -1.46 -12.06 -0.83
C GLY A 452 -2.85 -11.31 -0.54
N ASN A 453 -3.97 -11.54 -1.32
CA ASN A 453 -5.42 -11.17 -1.00
C ASN A 453 -6.56 -11.87 -1.86
N ASP A 454 -7.88 -11.68 -1.55
CA ASP A 454 -9.17 -12.38 -1.97
C ASP A 454 -9.73 -12.24 -3.41
N GLN A 455 -8.97 -11.68 -4.35
CA GLN A 455 -9.11 -12.07 -5.76
C GLN A 455 -8.27 -13.33 -5.91
N VAL A 456 -8.56 -14.24 -6.86
CA VAL A 456 -7.53 -15.25 -7.15
C VAL A 456 -6.46 -14.53 -7.96
N CYS A 457 -5.60 -13.88 -7.20
CA CYS A 457 -4.40 -13.20 -7.62
C CYS A 457 -3.30 -14.23 -7.42
N PHE A 458 -2.59 -14.58 -8.48
CA PHE A 458 -1.40 -15.40 -8.41
C PHE A 458 -0.39 -14.91 -9.43
N GLY A 459 0.88 -15.05 -9.09
CA GLY A 459 1.98 -14.70 -9.97
C GLY A 459 2.24 -15.84 -10.93
N TYR A 460 2.58 -15.52 -12.17
CA TYR A 460 3.14 -16.50 -13.08
C TYR A 460 4.35 -15.97 -13.82
N THR A 461 5.29 -16.86 -14.09
CA THR A 461 6.58 -16.49 -14.68
C THR A 461 6.48 -16.40 -16.20
N ALA A 462 6.76 -15.21 -16.74
CA ALA A 462 7.08 -15.02 -18.15
C ALA A 462 8.60 -15.13 -18.32
N SER A 463 9.08 -15.85 -19.36
CA SER A 463 10.52 -16.09 -19.54
C SER A 463 11.33 -14.81 -19.79
N GLY A 464 10.71 -13.80 -20.42
CA GLY A 464 11.34 -12.54 -20.85
C GLY A 464 12.41 -12.70 -21.94
N ARG A 465 12.68 -13.93 -22.36
CA ARG A 465 13.63 -14.29 -23.43
C ARG A 465 12.99 -14.30 -24.83
N ASP A 466 11.72 -13.94 -24.93
CA ASP A 466 10.99 -13.85 -26.20
C ASP A 466 11.12 -12.45 -26.85
N SER A 467 11.92 -11.55 -26.26
CA SER A 467 12.13 -10.20 -26.80
C SER A 467 13.00 -10.22 -28.08
N HIS A 468 12.83 -9.22 -28.94
CA HIS A 468 13.55 -9.09 -30.22
C HIS A 468 15.04 -8.69 -30.07
N ILE A 469 15.67 -8.99 -28.93
CA ILE A 469 17.09 -8.75 -28.70
C ILE A 469 17.87 -9.97 -29.21
N PRO A 470 18.83 -9.80 -30.13
CA PRO A 470 19.65 -10.90 -30.64
C PRO A 470 20.34 -11.67 -29.51
N ASP A 471 20.30 -13.01 -29.57
CA ASP A 471 20.92 -13.95 -28.62
C ASP A 471 20.40 -13.86 -27.16
N ILE A 472 19.23 -13.24 -26.91
CA ILE A 472 18.67 -13.15 -25.55
C ILE A 472 18.33 -14.53 -24.95
N ASP A 473 17.98 -15.50 -25.78
CA ASP A 473 17.78 -16.89 -25.40
C ASP A 473 19.05 -17.51 -24.78
N ARG A 474 20.23 -17.03 -25.16
CA ARG A 474 21.55 -17.51 -24.69
C ARG A 474 22.16 -16.64 -23.58
N SER A 475 21.48 -15.57 -23.18
CA SER A 475 21.95 -14.61 -22.20
C SER A 475 21.82 -15.12 -20.76
N VAL A 476 22.72 -14.74 -19.85
CA VAL A 476 22.65 -15.11 -18.42
C VAL A 476 22.14 -13.91 -17.63
N GLY A 477 21.14 -14.12 -16.76
CA GLY A 477 20.46 -13.05 -16.03
C GLY A 477 19.02 -13.41 -15.69
N ALA A 478 18.43 -12.66 -14.77
CA ALA A 478 17.01 -12.75 -14.43
C ALA A 478 16.21 -11.96 -15.47
N TYR A 479 15.89 -12.61 -16.59
CA TYR A 479 14.97 -12.06 -17.60
C TYR A 479 13.52 -12.44 -17.29
N ALA A 480 13.33 -13.44 -16.43
CA ALA A 480 12.02 -13.87 -16.03
C ALA A 480 11.33 -12.70 -15.31
N ASN A 481 10.13 -12.35 -15.78
CA ASN A 481 9.30 -11.35 -15.13
C ASN A 481 8.08 -12.04 -14.52
N LEU A 482 7.57 -11.49 -13.42
CA LEU A 482 6.37 -11.97 -12.76
C LEU A 482 5.18 -11.18 -13.27
N LEU A 483 4.26 -11.88 -13.93
CA LEU A 483 2.97 -11.35 -14.33
C LEU A 483 1.93 -11.68 -13.27
N ILE A 484 0.98 -10.76 -13.10
CA ILE A 484 -0.12 -10.92 -12.14
C ILE A 484 -1.34 -11.44 -12.87
N CYS A 485 -1.76 -12.66 -12.57
CA CYS A 485 -3.07 -13.12 -12.99
C CYS A 485 -4.09 -12.73 -11.93
N GLN A 486 -4.93 -11.74 -12.24
CA GLN A 486 -6.11 -11.40 -11.43
C GLN A 486 -7.35 -12.05 -12.05
N ALA A 487 -7.76 -13.20 -11.52
CA ALA A 487 -8.96 -13.89 -11.98
C ALA A 487 -10.17 -13.56 -11.09
N ASP A 488 -11.18 -12.90 -11.66
CA ASP A 488 -12.48 -12.73 -11.01
C ASP A 488 -13.28 -14.04 -11.11
N THR A 489 -13.28 -14.79 -10.01
CA THR A 489 -14.04 -16.03 -9.86
C THR A 489 -15.46 -15.82 -9.33
N SER A 490 -15.84 -14.56 -9.04
CA SER A 490 -17.13 -14.20 -8.42
C SER A 490 -18.22 -13.81 -9.43
N SER A 491 -17.85 -13.51 -10.68
CA SER A 491 -18.80 -13.02 -11.67
C SER A 491 -19.79 -14.10 -12.15
N HIS A 492 -21.05 -13.67 -12.37
CA HIS A 492 -22.10 -14.45 -13.06
C HIS A 492 -21.74 -14.86 -14.51
N ALA A 493 -20.53 -14.56 -15.00
CA ALA A 493 -20.02 -14.92 -16.32
C ALA A 493 -19.52 -16.39 -16.42
N LEU A 494 -19.41 -17.12 -15.31
CA LEU A 494 -18.88 -18.49 -15.24
C LEU A 494 -19.90 -19.61 -15.53
N THR A 495 -20.88 -19.33 -16.40
CA THR A 495 -21.93 -20.31 -16.75
C THR A 495 -21.47 -21.37 -17.78
N ASP A 496 -20.32 -21.18 -18.41
CA ASP A 496 -19.78 -22.06 -19.45
C ASP A 496 -18.26 -22.21 -19.30
N THR A 497 -17.78 -23.45 -19.08
CA THR A 497 -16.36 -23.80 -18.98
C THR A 497 -15.55 -23.31 -20.19
N ARG A 498 -16.11 -23.35 -21.40
CA ARG A 498 -15.42 -22.89 -22.61
C ARG A 498 -15.20 -21.37 -22.57
N ARG A 499 -16.21 -20.62 -22.12
CA ARG A 499 -16.09 -19.16 -21.96
C ARG A 499 -15.08 -18.81 -20.89
N PHE A 500 -14.98 -19.60 -19.82
CA PHE A 500 -13.96 -19.40 -18.79
C PHE A 500 -12.54 -19.61 -19.35
N VAL A 501 -12.30 -20.68 -20.11
CA VAL A 501 -10.98 -20.90 -20.76
C VAL A 501 -10.67 -19.77 -21.76
N GLN A 502 -11.66 -19.32 -22.54
CA GLN A 502 -11.50 -18.19 -23.45
C GLN A 502 -11.22 -16.87 -22.72
N TYR A 503 -11.89 -16.64 -21.59
CA TYR A 503 -11.66 -15.50 -20.71
C TYR A 503 -10.23 -15.52 -20.15
N MET A 504 -9.79 -16.65 -19.58
CA MET A 504 -8.43 -16.79 -19.04
C MET A 504 -7.38 -16.63 -20.15
N HIS A 505 -7.61 -17.19 -21.34
CA HIS A 505 -6.71 -16.98 -22.48
C HIS A 505 -6.65 -15.51 -22.90
N ALA A 506 -7.79 -14.83 -23.04
CA ALA A 506 -7.83 -13.41 -23.40
C ALA A 506 -7.21 -12.53 -22.31
N GLN A 507 -7.33 -12.91 -21.03
CA GLN A 507 -6.66 -12.24 -19.92
C GLN A 507 -5.14 -12.37 -20.06
N VAL A 508 -4.61 -13.60 -20.16
CA VAL A 508 -3.17 -13.84 -20.30
C VAL A 508 -2.58 -13.16 -21.54
N MET A 509 -3.29 -13.16 -22.66
CA MET A 509 -2.83 -12.46 -23.88
C MET A 509 -2.74 -10.95 -23.69
N ARG A 510 -3.65 -10.34 -22.91
CA ARG A 510 -3.56 -8.93 -22.55
C ARG A 510 -2.44 -8.66 -21.56
N ASP A 511 -2.26 -9.53 -20.56
CA ASP A 511 -1.19 -9.41 -19.57
C ASP A 511 0.20 -9.45 -20.23
N LEU A 512 0.37 -10.27 -21.28
CA LEU A 512 1.61 -10.36 -22.05
C LEU A 512 2.00 -9.06 -22.78
N GLU A 513 1.06 -8.17 -23.08
CA GLU A 513 1.37 -6.84 -23.64
C GLU A 513 2.14 -5.97 -22.62
N TYR A 514 2.01 -6.29 -21.33
CA TYR A 514 2.67 -5.63 -20.20
C TYR A 514 3.77 -6.47 -19.56
N GLN A 515 4.24 -7.55 -20.21
CA GLN A 515 5.27 -8.46 -19.69
C GLN A 515 6.63 -7.81 -19.38
N HIS A 516 6.82 -6.55 -19.75
CA HIS A 516 8.01 -5.76 -19.44
C HIS A 516 7.81 -4.81 -18.24
N CYS A 517 6.61 -4.75 -17.67
CA CYS A 517 6.29 -3.98 -16.47
C CYS A 517 6.66 -4.80 -15.22
N PRO A 518 7.57 -4.31 -14.37
CA PRO A 518 7.92 -4.97 -13.12
C PRO A 518 6.74 -5.05 -12.14
N LEU A 519 6.59 -6.18 -11.45
CA LEU A 519 5.60 -6.38 -10.38
C LEU A 519 5.67 -5.28 -9.29
N ALA A 520 6.88 -4.85 -8.93
CA ALA A 520 7.12 -3.81 -7.93
C ALA A 520 6.52 -2.45 -8.31
N ASP A 521 6.55 -2.08 -9.59
CA ASP A 521 5.97 -0.81 -10.08
C ASP A 521 4.45 -0.84 -9.97
N ILE A 522 3.85 -2.00 -10.22
CA ILE A 522 2.41 -2.23 -10.09
C ILE A 522 1.98 -2.11 -8.61
N GLU A 523 2.75 -2.66 -7.67
CA GLU A 523 2.46 -2.58 -6.23
C GLU A 523 2.62 -1.18 -5.65
N HIS A 524 3.60 -0.41 -6.15
CA HIS A 524 3.85 0.97 -5.75
C HIS A 524 2.68 1.87 -6.08
N GLU A 525 2.21 1.85 -7.33
CA GLU A 525 1.09 2.65 -7.82
C GLU A 525 -0.23 2.31 -7.11
N LEU A 526 -0.37 1.07 -6.61
CA LEU A 526 -1.54 0.63 -5.84
C LEU A 526 -1.49 1.04 -4.35
N GLY A 527 -0.37 1.58 -3.84
CA GLY A 527 -0.25 2.10 -2.48
C GLY A 527 -0.35 1.05 -1.37
N LEU A 528 0.06 -0.19 -1.62
CA LEU A 528 0.04 -1.29 -0.65
C LEU A 528 1.11 -1.11 0.45
N SER A 529 0.88 -1.69 1.64
CA SER A 529 1.74 -1.56 2.85
C SER A 529 2.54 -2.84 3.16
N HIS A 530 3.56 -2.77 4.03
CA HIS A 530 4.56 -3.83 4.32
C HIS A 530 4.06 -5.24 4.71
N SER A 531 2.79 -5.39 5.09
CA SER A 531 2.17 -6.68 5.45
C SER A 531 1.07 -7.09 4.46
N GLN A 532 0.89 -6.31 3.40
CA GLN A 532 -0.09 -6.49 2.35
C GLN A 532 0.63 -6.72 1.04
N SER A 533 -0.09 -7.41 0.19
CA SER A 533 0.53 -8.42 -0.61
C SER A 533 -0.58 -8.64 -1.68
N LEU A 534 -0.41 -8.43 -3.00
CA LEU A 534 -1.30 -8.87 -4.11
C LEU A 534 -1.56 -10.40 -4.18
N PHE A 535 -0.50 -11.21 -4.28
CA PHE A 535 -0.32 -12.68 -4.39
C PHE A 535 0.39 -13.68 -3.42
N ASN A 536 -0.21 -14.69 -2.80
CA ASN A 536 0.58 -15.63 -1.95
C ASN A 536 1.07 -16.91 -2.67
N THR A 537 0.72 -17.08 -3.95
CA THR A 537 0.97 -18.28 -4.74
C THR A 537 1.64 -17.93 -6.07
N ILE A 538 2.67 -18.69 -6.45
CA ILE A 538 3.33 -18.57 -7.76
C ILE A 538 3.11 -19.82 -8.61
N VAL A 539 2.92 -19.63 -9.92
CA VAL A 539 2.78 -20.69 -10.91
C VAL A 539 3.90 -20.56 -11.95
N SER A 540 4.68 -21.61 -12.14
CA SER A 540 5.73 -21.63 -13.17
C SER A 540 5.41 -22.65 -14.27
N PHE A 541 5.55 -22.22 -15.53
CA PHE A 541 5.44 -23.09 -16.70
C PHE A 541 6.82 -23.26 -17.32
N GLN A 542 7.32 -24.49 -17.34
CA GLN A 542 8.62 -24.79 -17.93
C GLN A 542 8.49 -25.89 -18.98
N VAL A 543 9.24 -25.72 -20.07
CA VAL A 543 9.50 -26.83 -20.99
C VAL A 543 10.44 -27.76 -20.25
N GLY A 544 9.88 -28.84 -19.71
CA GLY A 544 10.64 -29.80 -18.94
C GLY A 544 11.45 -30.71 -19.85
N ASP A 545 12.66 -31.06 -19.41
CA ASP A 545 13.49 -32.06 -20.05
C ASP A 545 13.01 -33.49 -19.69
N VAL A 546 11.70 -33.69 -19.63
CA VAL A 546 11.06 -34.94 -19.18
C VAL A 546 11.38 -36.11 -20.14
N ASP A 547 11.80 -35.77 -21.37
CA ASP A 547 12.17 -36.70 -22.43
C ASP A 547 13.72 -36.94 -22.54
N SER A 548 14.58 -36.26 -21.77
CA SER A 548 16.05 -36.23 -22.01
C SER A 548 16.86 -37.44 -21.57
N ARG A 549 16.19 -38.54 -21.21
CA ARG A 549 16.88 -39.85 -21.18
C ARG A 549 17.32 -40.34 -22.57
N ALA A 550 16.97 -39.64 -23.65
CA ALA A 550 17.23 -40.07 -25.03
C ALA A 550 18.51 -39.51 -25.69
N ASP A 551 19.17 -38.47 -25.16
CA ASP A 551 20.28 -37.76 -25.85
C ASP A 551 21.69 -38.01 -25.25
N ILE A 552 21.97 -39.27 -24.91
CA ILE A 552 23.27 -39.68 -24.31
C ILE A 552 24.41 -39.68 -25.35
N ASP A 553 24.11 -39.69 -26.66
CA ASP A 553 25.11 -39.95 -27.72
C ASP A 553 25.69 -38.69 -28.42
N THR A 554 25.26 -37.47 -28.08
CA THR A 554 25.57 -36.27 -28.91
C THR A 554 26.41 -35.18 -28.23
N HIS A 555 26.65 -35.22 -26.92
CA HIS A 555 27.27 -34.10 -26.19
C HIS A 555 28.54 -34.49 -25.39
N GLU A 556 29.55 -33.62 -25.43
CA GLU A 556 30.90 -33.83 -24.88
C GLU A 556 31.04 -33.57 -23.36
N LEU A 557 30.09 -32.84 -22.77
CA LEU A 557 29.93 -32.52 -21.35
C LEU A 557 28.44 -32.58 -21.02
N LEU A 558 28.10 -33.18 -19.88
CA LEU A 558 26.73 -33.33 -19.39
C LEU A 558 26.64 -32.74 -17.98
N PHE A 559 25.66 -31.87 -17.77
CA PHE A 559 25.32 -31.32 -16.46
C PHE A 559 24.16 -32.11 -15.89
N HIS A 560 24.29 -32.58 -14.66
CA HIS A 560 23.25 -33.34 -13.97
C HIS A 560 22.89 -32.65 -12.67
N ASP A 561 21.61 -32.37 -12.47
CA ASP A 561 21.10 -31.75 -11.26
C ASP A 561 21.08 -32.77 -10.12
N ILE A 562 21.94 -32.58 -9.12
CA ILE A 562 22.10 -33.48 -7.97
C ILE A 562 21.24 -33.03 -6.78
N ALA A 563 21.08 -31.71 -6.62
CA ALA A 563 20.23 -31.10 -5.59
C ALA A 563 19.88 -29.67 -6.00
N TYR A 564 18.61 -29.31 -5.86
CA TYR A 564 18.06 -27.99 -6.16
C TYR A 564 17.37 -27.45 -4.90
N LYS A 565 17.61 -26.19 -4.58
CA LYS A 565 16.91 -25.45 -3.52
C LYS A 565 16.56 -24.09 -4.09
N ASP A 566 15.27 -23.86 -4.26
CA ASP A 566 14.70 -22.61 -4.75
C ASP A 566 13.65 -22.13 -3.76
N PRO A 567 14.10 -21.61 -2.59
CA PRO A 567 13.19 -21.11 -1.59
C PRO A 567 12.51 -19.86 -2.12
N THR A 568 11.21 -19.97 -2.42
CA THR A 568 10.39 -18.84 -2.86
C THR A 568 9.85 -18.06 -1.67
N GLU A 569 9.67 -16.74 -1.82
CA GLU A 569 8.98 -15.90 -0.83
C GLU A 569 7.47 -16.17 -0.76
N PHE A 570 6.92 -16.83 -1.78
CA PHE A 570 5.52 -17.25 -1.84
C PHE A 570 5.27 -18.45 -0.95
N ASP A 571 4.16 -18.44 -0.22
CA ASP A 571 3.75 -19.50 0.70
C ASP A 571 3.55 -20.85 -0.03
N ILE A 572 3.19 -20.79 -1.32
CA ILE A 572 2.91 -21.92 -2.21
C ILE A 572 3.54 -21.66 -3.60
N SER A 573 4.31 -22.63 -4.10
CA SER A 573 4.86 -22.64 -5.47
C SER A 573 4.34 -23.87 -6.22
N LEU A 574 3.66 -23.63 -7.35
CA LEU A 574 3.15 -24.65 -8.25
C LEU A 574 4.03 -24.71 -9.50
N GLY A 575 4.79 -25.79 -9.65
CA GLY A 575 5.58 -26.07 -10.83
C GLY A 575 4.79 -26.91 -11.84
N ILE A 576 4.75 -26.45 -13.10
CA ILE A 576 4.15 -27.18 -14.22
C ILE A 576 5.24 -27.39 -15.27
N ALA A 577 5.76 -28.60 -15.34
CA ALA A 577 6.69 -29.02 -16.38
C ALA A 577 5.93 -29.81 -17.44
N TYR A 578 6.05 -29.42 -18.71
CA TYR A 578 5.40 -30.13 -19.81
C TYR A 578 6.41 -30.58 -20.86
N GLY A 579 6.24 -31.81 -21.33
CA GLY A 579 6.97 -32.42 -22.44
C GLY A 579 6.04 -32.79 -23.60
N LYS A 580 6.51 -33.58 -24.57
CA LYS A 580 5.69 -33.96 -25.72
C LYS A 580 4.54 -34.91 -25.36
N THR A 581 4.70 -35.69 -24.29
CA THR A 581 3.77 -36.78 -23.94
C THR A 581 3.25 -36.73 -22.49
N GLN A 582 3.85 -35.91 -21.63
CA GLN A 582 3.53 -35.86 -20.20
C GLN A 582 3.55 -34.43 -19.66
N VAL A 583 2.76 -34.21 -18.62
CA VAL A 583 2.76 -33.01 -17.79
C VAL A 583 2.99 -33.45 -16.35
N GLU A 584 3.97 -32.83 -15.72
CA GLU A 584 4.31 -33.02 -14.31
C GLU A 584 3.86 -31.79 -13.51
N LEU A 585 3.24 -32.04 -12.36
CA LEU A 585 2.80 -31.01 -11.42
C LEU A 585 3.57 -31.21 -10.11
N SER A 586 4.32 -30.20 -9.69
CA SER A 586 4.98 -30.15 -8.38
C SER A 586 4.37 -29.03 -7.53
N LEU A 587 4.24 -29.26 -6.22
CA LEU A 587 3.80 -28.23 -5.29
C LEU A 587 4.78 -28.17 -4.12
N ASP A 588 5.47 -27.05 -4.03
CA ASP A 588 6.36 -26.72 -2.93
C ASP A 588 5.64 -25.74 -2.00
N SER A 589 5.62 -26.06 -0.71
CA SER A 589 4.98 -25.23 0.31
C SER A 589 5.71 -25.36 1.62
N HIS A 590 5.79 -24.28 2.41
CA HIS A 590 6.35 -24.38 3.74
C HIS A 590 5.43 -25.21 4.65
N SER A 591 6.01 -26.08 5.49
CA SER A 591 5.26 -26.97 6.39
C SER A 591 4.43 -26.24 7.45
N SER A 592 4.69 -24.93 7.64
CA SER A 592 3.88 -24.04 8.49
C SER A 592 2.57 -23.60 7.84
N TYR A 593 2.44 -23.68 6.50
CA TYR A 593 1.26 -23.24 5.74
C TYR A 593 0.44 -24.41 5.20
N LEU A 594 1.10 -25.40 4.60
CA LEU A 594 0.47 -26.66 4.19
C LEU A 594 1.25 -27.84 4.77
N SER A 595 0.56 -28.71 5.49
CA SER A 595 1.10 -30.04 5.79
C SER A 595 1.22 -30.87 4.51
N THR A 596 2.11 -31.86 4.51
CA THR A 596 2.31 -32.77 3.37
C THR A 596 0.99 -33.40 2.90
N THR A 597 0.14 -33.84 3.84
CA THR A 597 -1.17 -34.41 3.52
C THR A 597 -2.11 -33.39 2.85
N GLN A 598 -2.10 -32.13 3.30
CA GLN A 598 -2.89 -31.08 2.68
C GLN A 598 -2.37 -30.75 1.27
N ALA A 599 -1.06 -30.65 1.08
CA ALA A 599 -0.43 -30.43 -0.22
C ALA A 599 -0.78 -31.54 -1.23
N GLU A 600 -0.70 -32.81 -0.80
CA GLU A 600 -1.09 -33.97 -1.60
C GLU A 600 -2.58 -33.94 -1.97
N ARG A 601 -3.46 -33.59 -1.03
CA ARG A 601 -4.91 -33.44 -1.29
C ARG A 601 -5.18 -32.32 -2.30
N THR A 602 -4.50 -31.17 -2.18
CA THR A 602 -4.60 -30.04 -3.12
C THR A 602 -4.16 -30.43 -4.52
N LEU A 603 -3.01 -31.10 -4.68
CA LEU A 603 -2.53 -31.59 -5.98
C LEU A 603 -3.49 -32.64 -6.58
N SER A 604 -4.03 -33.53 -5.75
CA SER A 604 -4.99 -34.55 -6.18
C SER A 604 -6.30 -33.94 -6.67
N LEU A 605 -6.78 -32.88 -6.00
CA LEU A 605 -7.94 -32.11 -6.43
C LEU A 605 -7.65 -31.40 -7.77
N LEU A 606 -6.53 -30.68 -7.87
CA LEU A 606 -6.12 -30.00 -9.11
C LEU A 606 -6.04 -30.97 -10.29
N LYS A 607 -5.42 -32.13 -10.09
CA LYS A 607 -5.37 -33.21 -11.09
C LYS A 607 -6.76 -33.68 -11.51
N SER A 608 -7.66 -33.90 -10.55
CA SER A 608 -9.04 -34.36 -10.82
C SER A 608 -9.84 -33.31 -11.60
N VAL A 609 -9.66 -32.03 -11.27
CA VAL A 609 -10.24 -30.90 -12.01
C VAL A 609 -9.71 -30.86 -13.44
N LEU A 610 -8.39 -30.94 -13.64
CA LEU A 610 -7.77 -30.95 -14.96
C LEU A 610 -8.25 -32.11 -15.83
N MET A 611 -8.30 -33.33 -15.27
CA MET A 611 -8.84 -34.50 -15.99
C MET A 611 -10.31 -34.30 -16.34
N SER A 612 -11.12 -33.75 -15.42
CA SER A 612 -12.52 -33.44 -15.70
C SER A 612 -12.67 -32.41 -16.84
N LEU A 613 -11.82 -31.38 -16.86
CA LEU A 613 -11.81 -30.36 -17.92
C LEU A 613 -11.41 -30.94 -19.29
N VAL A 614 -10.51 -31.92 -19.32
CA VAL A 614 -10.08 -32.61 -20.56
C VAL A 614 -11.11 -33.63 -21.04
N ASP A 615 -11.73 -34.38 -20.12
CA ASP A 615 -12.72 -35.42 -20.42
C ASP A 615 -14.10 -34.85 -20.78
N LEU A 616 -14.39 -33.60 -20.38
CA LEU A 616 -15.51 -32.83 -20.89
C LEU A 616 -15.34 -32.67 -22.40
N LYS A 617 -15.92 -33.62 -23.17
CA LYS A 617 -16.20 -33.41 -24.58
C LYS A 617 -16.98 -32.11 -24.67
N ILE A 618 -16.34 -31.06 -25.18
CA ILE A 618 -16.90 -29.72 -25.31
C ILE A 618 -17.99 -29.77 -26.39
N GLU A 619 -19.12 -30.39 -26.09
CA GLU A 619 -20.36 -30.19 -26.82
C GLU A 619 -20.91 -28.82 -26.42
N ALA A 620 -21.23 -28.02 -27.43
CA ALA A 620 -21.54 -26.61 -27.24
C ALA A 620 -22.77 -26.42 -26.34
N GLY A 621 -22.56 -25.96 -25.10
CA GLY A 621 -23.56 -25.21 -24.34
C GLY A 621 -24.13 -25.82 -23.05
N THR A 622 -23.57 -26.88 -22.45
CA THR A 622 -24.22 -27.54 -21.28
C THR A 622 -23.36 -27.74 -20.03
N SER A 623 -22.07 -27.42 -20.02
CA SER A 623 -21.19 -27.74 -18.88
C SER A 623 -20.89 -26.51 -18.04
N LEU A 624 -21.56 -26.40 -16.88
CA LEU A 624 -21.40 -25.33 -15.89
C LEU A 624 -20.13 -25.54 -15.06
N LEU A 625 -19.33 -24.49 -14.83
CA LEU A 625 -18.13 -24.56 -13.98
C LEU A 625 -18.47 -24.99 -12.54
N SER A 626 -19.67 -24.65 -12.06
CA SER A 626 -20.19 -25.04 -10.74
C SER A 626 -20.44 -26.55 -10.57
N THR A 627 -20.33 -27.35 -11.64
CA THR A 627 -20.49 -28.81 -11.57
C THR A 627 -19.17 -29.55 -11.34
N VAL A 628 -18.04 -28.84 -11.44
CA VAL A 628 -16.74 -29.37 -11.04
C VAL A 628 -16.72 -29.47 -9.52
N ALA A 629 -16.66 -30.70 -8.99
CA ALA A 629 -16.68 -30.93 -7.56
C ALA A 629 -15.46 -30.25 -6.89
N ALA A 630 -15.72 -29.22 -6.06
CA ALA A 630 -14.71 -28.48 -5.31
C ALA A 630 -14.18 -29.23 -4.08
N ILE A 631 -14.58 -30.48 -3.91
CA ILE A 631 -14.20 -31.33 -2.78
C ILE A 631 -13.91 -32.74 -3.30
N SER A 632 -12.84 -33.35 -2.81
CA SER A 632 -12.52 -34.73 -3.17
C SER A 632 -13.51 -35.69 -2.50
N ALA A 633 -13.71 -36.88 -3.09
CA ALA A 633 -14.56 -37.90 -2.49
C ALA A 633 -14.07 -38.32 -1.09
N GLN A 634 -12.76 -38.27 -0.87
CA GLN A 634 -12.11 -38.61 0.41
C GLN A 634 -12.42 -37.57 1.50
N ASP A 635 -12.41 -36.27 1.16
CA ASP A 635 -12.68 -35.20 2.13
C ASP A 635 -14.15 -35.20 2.59
N LEU A 636 -15.09 -35.49 1.68
CA LEU A 636 -16.52 -35.58 2.02
C LEU A 636 -16.79 -36.67 3.05
N GLU A 637 -16.17 -37.84 2.91
CA GLU A 637 -16.34 -38.97 3.83
C GLU A 637 -15.87 -38.61 5.25
N GLU A 638 -14.76 -37.88 5.35
CA GLU A 638 -14.19 -37.42 6.62
C GLU A 638 -15.08 -36.38 7.33
N ILE A 639 -15.65 -35.41 6.59
CA ILE A 639 -16.59 -34.42 7.14
C ILE A 639 -17.83 -35.09 7.73
N TRP A 640 -18.35 -36.12 7.08
CA TRP A 640 -19.51 -36.86 7.59
C TRP A 640 -19.21 -37.62 8.88
N THR A 641 -17.99 -38.14 9.04
CA THR A 641 -17.59 -38.76 10.32
C THR A 641 -17.54 -37.78 11.49
N TRP A 642 -17.12 -36.53 11.28
CA TRP A 642 -17.06 -35.52 12.35
C TRP A 642 -18.43 -35.11 12.87
N ASN A 643 -19.46 -35.18 12.04
CA ASN A 643 -20.82 -34.70 12.34
C ASN A 643 -21.76 -35.76 12.93
N HIS A 644 -21.25 -36.92 13.33
CA HIS A 644 -22.10 -38.08 13.65
C HIS A 644 -22.87 -37.97 15.01
N ALA A 645 -22.42 -37.21 16.02
CA ALA A 645 -22.94 -37.34 17.39
C ALA A 645 -23.70 -36.10 17.94
N ALA A 646 -24.94 -36.30 18.42
CA ALA A 646 -25.72 -35.31 19.18
C ALA A 646 -25.88 -35.72 20.67
N PRO A 647 -25.70 -34.80 21.65
CA PRO A 647 -25.74 -35.13 23.08
C PRO A 647 -27.13 -35.01 23.76
N ASP A 648 -27.28 -35.72 24.89
CA ASP A 648 -28.50 -35.82 25.72
C ASP A 648 -28.44 -34.89 26.97
N PRO A 649 -29.44 -34.03 27.24
CA PRO A 649 -29.34 -33.00 28.28
C PRO A 649 -29.84 -33.48 29.65
N THR A 650 -28.92 -33.82 30.58
CA THR A 650 -29.26 -33.94 32.01
C THR A 650 -28.30 -33.14 32.90
N VAL A 651 -28.88 -32.34 33.82
CA VAL A 651 -28.14 -31.56 34.85
C VAL A 651 -28.71 -31.94 36.21
N ARG A 652 -27.84 -32.20 37.21
CA ARG A 652 -28.22 -32.47 38.61
C ARG A 652 -28.14 -31.18 39.44
N MET A 653 -29.19 -30.86 40.20
CA MET A 653 -29.22 -29.69 41.11
C MET A 653 -28.86 -30.08 42.56
N VAL A 654 -28.17 -29.21 43.29
CA VAL A 654 -27.85 -29.35 44.73
C VAL A 654 -28.59 -28.26 45.52
N PRO A 655 -29.70 -28.56 46.23
CA PRO A 655 -30.65 -27.56 46.73
C PRO A 655 -30.08 -26.48 47.66
N ASN A 656 -29.20 -26.84 48.59
CA ASN A 656 -28.73 -25.91 49.64
C ASN A 656 -27.43 -25.17 49.27
N SER A 657 -26.97 -25.26 48.02
CA SER A 657 -25.76 -24.56 47.57
C SER A 657 -26.10 -23.11 47.18
N PRO A 658 -25.17 -22.14 47.37
CA PRO A 658 -25.33 -20.79 46.85
C PRO A 658 -25.55 -20.80 45.32
N ALA A 659 -26.57 -20.10 44.84
CA ALA A 659 -26.95 -20.02 43.43
C ALA A 659 -26.78 -18.60 42.85
N VAL A 660 -27.12 -17.57 43.61
CA VAL A 660 -26.92 -16.16 43.26
C VAL A 660 -26.18 -15.49 44.42
N CYS A 661 -25.13 -14.74 44.10
CA CYS A 661 -24.44 -13.86 45.05
C CYS A 661 -24.41 -12.46 44.44
N ALA A 662 -25.04 -11.49 45.11
CA ALA A 662 -25.18 -10.13 44.62
C ALA A 662 -25.06 -9.13 45.77
N TRP A 663 -24.85 -7.86 45.45
CA TRP A 663 -24.61 -6.80 46.44
C TRP A 663 -25.83 -6.52 47.33
N ASP A 664 -27.04 -6.82 46.82
CA ASP A 664 -28.32 -6.65 47.50
C ASP A 664 -28.83 -7.95 48.16
N GLY A 665 -28.04 -9.03 48.12
CA GLY A 665 -28.26 -10.26 48.86
C GLY A 665 -27.99 -11.55 48.06
N ASP A 666 -27.98 -12.67 48.78
CA ASP A 666 -27.68 -13.99 48.23
C ASP A 666 -28.93 -14.88 48.17
N TRP A 667 -28.93 -15.86 47.26
CA TRP A 667 -29.95 -16.91 47.17
C TRP A 667 -29.34 -18.29 46.97
N THR A 668 -29.91 -19.29 47.62
CA THR A 668 -29.64 -20.72 47.38
C THR A 668 -30.44 -21.25 46.20
N TYR A 669 -30.06 -22.43 45.68
CA TYR A 669 -30.83 -23.10 44.61
C TYR A 669 -32.27 -23.43 45.04
N GLN A 670 -32.50 -23.74 46.32
CA GLN A 670 -33.83 -23.98 46.86
C GLN A 670 -34.70 -22.72 46.83
N GLU A 671 -34.15 -21.57 47.23
CA GLU A 671 -34.86 -20.27 47.21
C GLU A 671 -35.11 -19.80 45.78
N LEU A 672 -34.14 -19.95 44.89
CA LEU A 672 -34.31 -19.72 43.45
C LEU A 672 -35.42 -20.62 42.87
N GLY A 673 -35.45 -21.86 43.33
CA GLY A 673 -36.44 -22.88 42.98
C GLY A 673 -37.85 -22.59 43.49
N SER A 674 -38.01 -21.81 44.57
CA SER A 674 -39.33 -21.44 45.12
C SER A 674 -39.84 -20.09 44.61
N LEU A 675 -38.95 -19.11 44.39
CA LEU A 675 -39.30 -17.75 43.95
C LEU A 675 -39.61 -17.67 42.46
N SER A 676 -38.80 -18.30 41.60
CA SER A 676 -39.00 -18.24 40.15
C SER A 676 -40.33 -18.86 39.67
N PRO A 677 -40.85 -19.97 40.25
CA PRO A 677 -42.22 -20.44 39.99
C PRO A 677 -43.33 -19.45 40.34
N GLN A 678 -43.24 -18.78 41.48
CA GLN A 678 -44.29 -17.86 41.94
C GLN A 678 -44.42 -16.68 40.97
N LEU A 679 -43.28 -16.14 40.53
CA LEU A 679 -43.25 -15.12 39.50
C LEU A 679 -43.73 -15.66 38.14
N ALA A 680 -43.37 -16.89 37.77
CA ALA A 680 -43.83 -17.53 36.53
C ALA A 680 -45.36 -17.68 36.48
N HIS A 681 -46.02 -18.07 37.58
CA HIS A 681 -47.49 -18.14 37.65
C HIS A 681 -48.14 -16.79 37.36
N ARG A 682 -47.58 -15.72 37.92
CA ARG A 682 -48.07 -14.37 37.70
C ARG A 682 -47.84 -13.91 36.26
N LEU A 683 -46.70 -14.25 35.66
CA LEU A 683 -46.45 -13.97 34.25
C LEU A 683 -47.44 -14.69 33.34
N ILE A 684 -47.76 -15.96 33.63
CA ILE A 684 -48.74 -16.74 32.87
C ILE A 684 -50.14 -16.11 32.98
N SER A 685 -50.56 -15.66 34.17
CA SER A 685 -51.86 -14.98 34.32
C SER A 685 -51.93 -13.62 33.62
N MET A 686 -50.77 -13.01 33.34
CA MET A 686 -50.63 -11.79 32.52
C MET A 686 -50.48 -12.08 31.02
N GLY A 687 -50.60 -13.35 30.59
CA GLY A 687 -50.60 -13.75 29.18
C GLY A 687 -49.24 -14.15 28.61
N VAL A 688 -48.21 -14.36 29.45
CA VAL A 688 -46.90 -14.85 29.00
C VAL A 688 -46.98 -16.35 28.67
N GLY A 689 -46.38 -16.73 27.54
CA GLY A 689 -46.29 -18.09 27.02
C GLY A 689 -45.28 -18.17 25.87
N PRO A 690 -45.26 -19.26 25.08
CA PRO A 690 -44.33 -19.43 23.95
C PRO A 690 -44.31 -18.23 23.00
N GLU A 691 -43.10 -17.79 22.64
CA GLU A 691 -42.83 -16.62 21.76
C GLU A 691 -43.36 -15.27 22.28
N LYS A 692 -43.82 -15.17 23.54
CA LYS A 692 -44.20 -13.89 24.16
C LYS A 692 -43.01 -13.25 24.86
N ILE A 693 -42.69 -12.03 24.46
CA ILE A 693 -41.53 -11.29 24.96
C ILE A 693 -41.86 -10.63 26.31
N VAL A 694 -40.94 -10.76 27.26
CA VAL A 694 -40.97 -10.09 28.56
C VAL A 694 -39.76 -9.18 28.66
N GLY A 695 -40.00 -7.88 28.82
CA GLY A 695 -38.95 -6.89 29.04
C GLY A 695 -38.45 -6.95 30.48
N LEU A 696 -37.14 -7.06 30.67
CA LEU A 696 -36.48 -7.09 31.97
C LEU A 696 -35.65 -5.81 32.12
N CYS A 697 -36.19 -4.84 32.87
CA CYS A 697 -35.63 -3.52 33.11
C CYS A 697 -35.13 -3.42 34.56
N PHE A 698 -34.00 -4.07 34.84
CA PHE A 698 -33.40 -4.10 36.18
C PHE A 698 -32.00 -3.52 36.16
N GLU A 699 -31.59 -2.92 37.26
CA GLU A 699 -30.17 -2.79 37.59
C GLU A 699 -29.54 -4.18 37.79
N LYS A 700 -28.21 -4.23 37.92
CA LYS A 700 -27.52 -5.48 38.26
C LYS A 700 -27.83 -5.86 39.71
N CYS A 701 -28.93 -6.58 39.96
CA CYS A 701 -29.39 -7.01 41.28
C CYS A 701 -29.72 -8.51 41.34
N ARG A 702 -29.95 -9.03 42.55
CA ARG A 702 -30.25 -10.45 42.79
C ARG A 702 -31.57 -10.92 42.14
N TRP A 703 -32.44 -10.00 41.75
CA TRP A 703 -33.75 -10.29 41.15
C TRP A 703 -33.68 -10.60 39.65
N THR A 704 -32.66 -10.10 38.94
CA THR A 704 -32.51 -10.30 37.48
C THR A 704 -32.46 -11.79 37.10
N PRO A 705 -31.67 -12.66 37.78
CA PRO A 705 -31.69 -14.10 37.51
C PRO A 705 -33.05 -14.77 37.82
N ILE A 706 -33.74 -14.34 38.88
CA ILE A 706 -35.07 -14.85 39.24
C ILE A 706 -36.08 -14.52 38.13
N ALA A 707 -36.06 -13.28 37.65
CA ALA A 707 -36.94 -12.80 36.58
C ALA A 707 -36.71 -13.58 35.27
N ALA A 708 -35.45 -13.72 34.83
CA ALA A 708 -35.12 -14.48 33.63
C ALA A 708 -35.54 -15.96 33.73
N LEU A 709 -35.33 -16.61 34.88
CA LEU A 709 -35.77 -17.98 35.12
C LEU A 709 -37.30 -18.10 35.19
N ALA A 710 -38.00 -17.12 35.74
CA ALA A 710 -39.44 -17.09 35.78
C ALA A 710 -40.05 -16.97 34.37
N VAL A 711 -39.48 -16.10 33.53
CA VAL A 711 -39.86 -15.97 32.11
C VAL A 711 -39.64 -17.27 31.37
N MET A 712 -38.46 -17.89 31.55
CA MET A 712 -38.13 -19.20 30.97
C MET A 712 -39.13 -20.28 31.41
N LYS A 713 -39.50 -20.33 32.71
CA LYS A 713 -40.49 -21.28 33.24
C LYS A 713 -41.91 -21.02 32.74
N ALA A 714 -42.28 -19.76 32.52
CA ALA A 714 -43.54 -19.38 31.89
C ALA A 714 -43.56 -19.72 30.37
N GLY A 715 -42.42 -20.10 29.78
CA GLY A 715 -42.26 -20.37 28.36
C GLY A 715 -42.10 -19.10 27.52
N GLY A 716 -41.91 -17.94 28.14
CA GLY A 716 -41.72 -16.66 27.47
C GLY A 716 -40.28 -16.41 27.03
N VAL A 717 -40.10 -15.32 26.29
CA VAL A 717 -38.82 -14.85 25.75
C VAL A 717 -38.29 -13.71 26.61
N SER A 718 -37.11 -13.87 27.20
CA SER A 718 -36.49 -12.79 27.98
C SER A 718 -35.86 -11.74 27.06
N LEU A 719 -36.14 -10.47 27.31
CA LEU A 719 -35.45 -9.33 26.70
C LEU A 719 -34.90 -8.43 27.80
N ILE A 720 -33.59 -8.47 28.04
CA ILE A 720 -32.95 -7.57 29.01
C ILE A 720 -32.72 -6.21 28.35
N VAL A 721 -33.22 -5.15 28.96
CA VAL A 721 -33.10 -3.77 28.47
C VAL A 721 -32.30 -2.96 29.48
N ASP A 722 -31.15 -2.45 29.04
CA ASP A 722 -30.31 -1.55 29.83
C ASP A 722 -30.88 -0.12 29.77
N LEU A 723 -31.43 0.35 30.89
CA LEU A 723 -32.05 1.68 30.98
C LEU A 723 -31.05 2.83 31.14
N ASP A 724 -29.77 2.55 31.43
CA ASP A 724 -28.74 3.57 31.63
C ASP A 724 -28.17 4.11 30.30
N LEU A 725 -28.64 3.58 29.16
CA LEU A 725 -28.24 4.04 27.83
C LEU A 725 -28.79 5.45 27.52
N THR A 726 -27.89 6.39 27.23
CA THR A 726 -28.18 7.84 27.11
C THR A 726 -28.96 8.28 25.86
N ASP A 727 -29.09 7.41 24.85
CA ASP A 727 -29.47 7.83 23.48
C ASP A 727 -30.90 7.43 23.08
N ASN A 728 -31.87 7.39 24.00
CA ASN A 728 -33.24 6.88 23.78
C ASN A 728 -33.33 5.44 23.21
N ARG A 729 -32.22 4.70 23.12
CA ARG A 729 -32.18 3.31 22.64
C ARG A 729 -33.09 2.35 23.41
N PRO A 730 -33.26 2.45 24.75
CA PRO A 730 -34.16 1.57 25.48
C PRO A 730 -35.61 1.69 25.00
N ARG A 731 -36.03 2.92 24.68
CA ARG A 731 -37.35 3.21 24.11
C ARG A 731 -37.54 2.55 22.75
N VAL A 732 -36.56 2.69 21.84
CA VAL A 732 -36.59 2.05 20.51
C VAL A 732 -36.64 0.53 20.60
N ILE A 733 -35.87 -0.07 21.52
CA ILE A 733 -35.85 -1.52 21.74
C ILE A 733 -37.22 -2.01 22.23
N LEU A 734 -37.81 -1.32 23.21
CA LEU A 734 -39.13 -1.67 23.76
C LEU A 734 -40.23 -1.49 22.71
N GLU A 735 -40.18 -0.40 21.94
CA GLU A 735 -41.12 -0.13 20.84
C GLU A 735 -41.03 -1.20 19.76
N GLN A 736 -39.83 -1.65 19.39
CA GLN A 736 -39.65 -2.70 18.40
C GLN A 736 -40.05 -4.09 18.92
N ALA A 737 -39.77 -4.37 20.20
CA ALA A 737 -40.01 -5.68 20.78
C ALA A 737 -41.47 -5.92 21.19
N GLN A 738 -42.25 -4.85 21.47
CA GLN A 738 -43.64 -4.92 21.91
C GLN A 738 -43.85 -5.98 23.03
N PRO A 739 -43.15 -5.85 24.18
CA PRO A 739 -43.23 -6.82 25.26
C PRO A 739 -44.67 -6.98 25.78
N THR A 740 -45.02 -8.21 26.17
CA THR A 740 -46.32 -8.53 26.80
C THR A 740 -46.40 -7.99 28.22
N VAL A 741 -45.26 -7.91 28.91
CA VAL A 741 -45.12 -7.33 30.25
C VAL A 741 -43.70 -6.83 30.43
N VAL A 742 -43.53 -5.72 31.15
CA VAL A 742 -42.22 -5.21 31.59
C VAL A 742 -42.06 -5.47 33.08
N LEU A 743 -40.98 -6.16 33.44
CA LEU A 743 -40.54 -6.35 34.81
C LEU A 743 -39.48 -5.30 35.16
N THR A 744 -39.64 -4.63 36.30
CA THR A 744 -38.71 -3.58 36.75
C THR A 744 -38.47 -3.66 38.25
N SER A 745 -37.37 -3.08 38.72
CA SER A 745 -37.19 -2.78 40.15
C SER A 745 -37.95 -1.51 40.55
N THR A 746 -38.11 -1.24 41.85
CA THR A 746 -38.65 0.03 42.36
C THR A 746 -37.71 1.17 42.00
N ALA A 747 -36.40 0.95 42.02
CA ALA A 747 -35.41 1.94 41.65
C ALA A 747 -35.57 2.40 40.19
N TYR A 748 -35.82 1.47 39.27
CA TYR A 748 -35.93 1.77 37.83
C TYR A 748 -37.36 2.03 37.36
N LYS A 749 -38.36 1.97 38.26
CA LYS A 749 -39.78 2.09 37.93
C LYS A 749 -40.12 3.36 37.14
N GLU A 750 -39.67 4.52 37.60
CA GLU A 750 -39.99 5.80 36.94
C GLU A 750 -39.35 5.90 35.55
N THR A 751 -38.09 5.48 35.43
CA THR A 751 -37.35 5.44 34.16
C THR A 751 -37.98 4.44 33.19
N ALA A 752 -38.38 3.26 33.66
CA ALA A 752 -39.05 2.24 32.86
C ALA A 752 -40.39 2.74 32.32
N ILE A 753 -41.19 3.47 33.12
CA ILE A 753 -42.44 4.12 32.65
C ILE A 753 -42.14 5.14 31.55
N ALA A 754 -41.11 5.98 31.74
CA ALA A 754 -40.75 6.97 30.74
C ALA A 754 -40.31 6.34 29.41
N MET A 755 -39.55 5.24 29.45
CA MET A 755 -39.03 4.55 28.27
C MET A 755 -40.07 3.64 27.58
N ALA A 756 -41.05 3.13 28.32
CA ALA A 756 -42.12 2.27 27.79
C ALA A 756 -43.40 3.05 27.42
N ASN A 757 -43.39 4.39 27.43
CA ASN A 757 -44.59 5.21 27.27
C ASN A 757 -45.34 4.99 25.94
N ASP A 758 -44.67 4.51 24.89
CA ASP A 758 -45.30 4.19 23.60
C ASP A 758 -45.66 2.70 23.44
N VAL A 759 -45.48 1.90 24.49
CA VAL A 759 -45.80 0.47 24.50
C VAL A 759 -46.97 0.23 25.45
N ASP A 760 -48.08 -0.27 24.90
CA ASP A 760 -49.28 -0.61 25.70
C ASP A 760 -49.09 -1.98 26.37
N CYS A 761 -48.33 -2.02 27.47
CA CYS A 761 -48.12 -3.23 28.25
C CYS A 761 -48.13 -2.97 29.77
N PRO A 762 -48.59 -3.94 30.58
CA PRO A 762 -48.53 -3.82 32.03
C PRO A 762 -47.09 -3.86 32.53
N MET A 763 -46.81 -3.07 33.58
CA MET A 763 -45.52 -3.07 34.27
C MET A 763 -45.65 -3.68 35.67
N LEU A 764 -44.74 -4.59 36.02
CA LEU A 764 -44.69 -5.27 37.31
C LEU A 764 -43.38 -4.97 38.02
N VAL A 765 -43.48 -4.39 39.22
CA VAL A 765 -42.33 -4.13 40.09
C VAL A 765 -41.97 -5.41 40.86
N VAL A 766 -40.69 -5.78 40.90
CA VAL A 766 -40.20 -7.01 41.56
C VAL A 766 -39.00 -6.70 42.45
N ASP A 767 -39.27 -6.33 43.71
CA ASP A 767 -38.22 -5.94 44.67
C ASP A 767 -38.27 -6.67 46.02
N GLU A 768 -39.43 -7.19 46.42
CA GLU A 768 -39.65 -7.79 47.73
C GLU A 768 -40.55 -9.04 47.63
N LEU A 769 -40.34 -9.99 48.55
CA LEU A 769 -41.12 -11.24 48.61
C LEU A 769 -42.62 -10.99 48.87
N ASP A 770 -42.96 -9.93 49.60
CA ASP A 770 -44.34 -9.68 50.03
C ASP A 770 -45.29 -9.41 48.84
N GLN A 771 -44.74 -8.96 47.71
CA GLN A 771 -45.49 -8.69 46.48
C GLN A 771 -45.75 -9.95 45.65
N LEU A 772 -45.16 -11.10 46.00
CA LEU A 772 -45.28 -12.40 45.32
C LEU A 772 -46.26 -13.37 46.02
N HIS A 773 -46.83 -12.98 47.17
CA HIS A 773 -47.85 -13.78 47.85
C HIS A 773 -49.13 -13.88 47.01
N SER A 774 -49.27 -14.99 46.30
CA SER A 774 -50.55 -15.51 45.81
C SER A 774 -50.97 -16.68 46.69
N GLU A 775 -52.27 -16.82 46.98
CA GLU A 775 -52.86 -17.94 47.75
C GLU A 775 -52.78 -19.30 47.01
N ILE A 776 -51.89 -19.44 46.01
CA ILE A 776 -51.79 -20.62 45.14
C ILE A 776 -50.72 -21.57 45.70
N PRO A 777 -51.04 -22.85 45.97
CA PRO A 777 -50.07 -23.80 46.53
C PRO A 777 -48.85 -24.01 45.63
N ILE A 778 -47.66 -24.00 46.26
CA ILE A 778 -46.31 -24.08 45.65
C ILE A 778 -46.03 -25.41 44.91
N SER A 779 -47.01 -26.33 44.79
CA SER A 779 -46.84 -27.68 44.21
C SER A 779 -47.45 -27.90 42.82
N ALA A 780 -47.94 -26.87 42.13
CA ALA A 780 -48.45 -27.05 40.77
C ALA A 780 -47.29 -27.10 39.75
N ASN A 781 -47.04 -28.27 39.15
CA ASN A 781 -46.18 -28.37 37.98
C ASN A 781 -46.75 -27.51 36.84
N PHE A 782 -45.97 -26.56 36.35
CA PHE A 782 -46.31 -25.80 35.13
C PHE A 782 -46.22 -26.74 33.94
N SER A 783 -47.32 -26.88 33.21
CA SER A 783 -47.27 -27.42 31.85
C SER A 783 -47.33 -26.23 30.91
N THR A 784 -46.22 -25.93 30.24
CA THR A 784 -46.14 -24.92 29.18
C THR A 784 -45.91 -25.63 27.85
N ASP A 785 -46.44 -25.09 26.75
CA ASP A 785 -46.28 -25.64 25.40
C ASP A 785 -44.90 -25.30 24.77
N VAL A 786 -43.93 -24.90 25.58
CA VAL A 786 -42.60 -24.49 25.12
C VAL A 786 -41.83 -25.69 24.58
N LYS A 787 -41.23 -25.54 23.40
CA LYS A 787 -40.46 -26.56 22.69
C LYS A 787 -38.99 -26.13 22.60
N PRO A 788 -38.05 -27.06 22.39
CA PRO A 788 -36.63 -26.73 22.21
C PRO A 788 -36.35 -25.72 21.09
N ASN A 789 -37.21 -25.66 20.06
CA ASN A 789 -37.06 -24.70 18.96
C ASN A 789 -37.70 -23.33 19.20
N ASN A 790 -38.38 -23.13 20.34
CA ASN A 790 -38.88 -21.81 20.70
C ASN A 790 -37.73 -20.89 21.15
N THR A 791 -37.97 -19.59 21.00
CA THR A 791 -37.03 -18.55 21.44
C THR A 791 -36.95 -18.52 22.96
N LEU A 792 -35.74 -18.49 23.51
CA LEU A 792 -35.46 -18.38 24.93
C LEU A 792 -35.23 -16.92 25.35
N TYR A 793 -34.40 -16.20 24.60
CA TYR A 793 -34.12 -14.79 24.84
C TYR A 793 -33.77 -14.07 23.54
N ILE A 794 -33.92 -12.75 23.56
CA ILE A 794 -33.52 -11.84 22.48
C ILE A 794 -32.42 -10.91 23.00
N VAL A 795 -31.37 -10.74 22.20
CA VAL A 795 -30.32 -9.73 22.44
C VAL A 795 -30.32 -8.75 21.30
N PHE A 796 -30.33 -7.46 21.62
CA PHE A 796 -30.17 -6.41 20.63
C PHE A 796 -28.70 -6.05 20.43
N THR A 797 -28.27 -5.98 19.17
CA THR A 797 -26.91 -5.60 18.79
C THR A 797 -26.92 -4.25 18.06
N SER A 798 -25.88 -3.45 18.26
CA SER A 798 -25.66 -2.22 17.49
C SER A 798 -25.24 -2.57 16.07
N ASP A 799 -26.03 -2.16 15.08
CA ASP A 799 -25.68 -2.31 13.66
C ASP A 799 -25.23 -0.95 13.08
N SER A 800 -24.40 -1.03 12.04
CA SER A 800 -23.92 0.07 11.19
C SER A 800 -25.03 0.97 10.62
N THR A 801 -26.27 0.47 10.54
CA THR A 801 -27.45 1.19 10.07
C THR A 801 -28.10 2.10 11.11
N GLY A 802 -27.60 2.14 12.35
CA GLY A 802 -28.08 3.03 13.43
C GLY A 802 -29.33 2.56 14.19
N VAL A 803 -30.10 1.61 13.65
CA VAL A 803 -31.27 0.98 14.30
C VAL A 803 -30.87 -0.38 14.90
N PRO A 804 -31.12 -0.65 16.21
CA PRO A 804 -30.80 -1.93 16.84
C PRO A 804 -31.52 -3.12 16.20
N LYS A 805 -30.84 -4.27 16.04
CA LYS A 805 -31.44 -5.52 15.55
C LYS A 805 -31.49 -6.58 16.65
N GLY A 806 -32.64 -7.23 16.82
CA GLY A 806 -32.85 -8.30 17.79
C GLY A 806 -32.46 -9.67 17.24
N VAL A 807 -31.50 -10.35 17.89
CA VAL A 807 -31.11 -11.73 17.59
C VAL A 807 -31.86 -12.68 18.53
N SER A 808 -32.61 -13.62 17.94
CA SER A 808 -33.41 -14.60 18.68
C SER A 808 -32.61 -15.88 18.94
N ILE A 809 -32.40 -16.23 20.20
CA ILE A 809 -31.68 -17.46 20.60
C ILE A 809 -32.68 -18.49 21.08
N ARG A 810 -32.65 -19.70 20.52
CA ARG A 810 -33.59 -20.79 20.88
C ARG A 810 -33.09 -21.59 22.07
N HIS A 811 -34.02 -22.28 22.74
CA HIS A 811 -33.68 -23.21 23.84
C HIS A 811 -32.68 -24.29 23.40
N SER A 812 -32.81 -24.86 22.21
CA SER A 812 -31.91 -25.87 21.66
C SER A 812 -30.51 -25.31 21.41
N ASN A 813 -30.41 -24.09 20.86
CA ASN A 813 -29.12 -23.43 20.68
C ASN A 813 -28.41 -23.22 22.02
N PHE A 814 -29.12 -22.69 23.01
CA PHE A 814 -28.56 -22.42 24.32
C PHE A 814 -28.18 -23.72 25.06
N SER A 815 -29.03 -24.74 25.01
CA SER A 815 -28.78 -26.05 25.64
C SER A 815 -27.55 -26.75 25.06
N SER A 816 -27.44 -26.80 23.73
CA SER A 816 -26.26 -27.35 23.06
C SER A 816 -25.00 -26.56 23.43
N SER A 817 -25.04 -25.23 23.39
CA SER A 817 -23.91 -24.38 23.76
C SER A 817 -23.45 -24.60 25.20
N ILE A 818 -24.37 -24.63 26.16
CA ILE A 818 -24.03 -24.87 27.58
C ILE A 818 -23.45 -26.27 27.79
N HIS A 819 -23.96 -27.31 27.11
CA HIS A 819 -23.41 -28.66 27.19
C HIS A 819 -21.93 -28.71 26.79
N TYR A 820 -21.60 -28.13 25.63
CA TYR A 820 -20.22 -28.10 25.14
C TYR A 820 -19.31 -27.17 25.96
N LEU A 821 -19.82 -26.02 26.40
CA LEU A 821 -19.09 -25.11 27.31
C LEU A 821 -18.76 -25.81 28.64
N ARG A 822 -19.70 -26.57 29.21
CA ARG A 822 -19.46 -27.35 30.43
C ARG A 822 -18.33 -28.35 30.26
N LYS A 823 -18.27 -29.05 29.11
CA LYS A 823 -17.20 -30.01 28.80
C LYS A 823 -15.84 -29.32 28.64
N ALA A 824 -15.81 -28.12 28.04
CA ALA A 824 -14.59 -27.36 27.81
C ALA A 824 -14.01 -26.71 29.09
N VAL A 825 -14.86 -26.16 29.96
CA VAL A 825 -14.44 -25.42 31.17
C VAL A 825 -14.01 -26.37 32.30
N ILE A 826 -14.67 -27.53 32.47
CA ILE A 826 -14.33 -28.50 33.53
C ILE A 826 -13.03 -29.28 33.20
N GLY A 827 -12.55 -29.22 31.96
CA GLY A 827 -11.31 -29.89 31.52
C GLY A 827 -10.01 -29.19 31.94
N LYS A 828 -10.05 -27.99 32.52
CA LYS A 828 -8.85 -27.23 32.93
C LYS A 828 -9.07 -26.63 34.33
N GLU A 829 -8.36 -27.21 35.30
CA GLU A 829 -8.16 -26.77 36.70
C GLU A 829 -9.26 -27.09 37.73
N GLY A 830 -8.81 -27.70 38.83
CA GLY A 830 -9.65 -28.24 39.90
C GLY A 830 -10.25 -27.15 40.79
N PHE A 831 -11.58 -27.13 40.85
CA PHE A 831 -12.35 -26.61 41.98
C PHE A 831 -13.25 -27.74 42.52
N PRO A 832 -13.14 -28.12 43.80
CA PRO A 832 -13.91 -29.22 44.35
C PRO A 832 -15.33 -28.75 44.69
N PHE A 833 -16.29 -28.97 43.79
CA PHE A 833 -17.69 -29.09 44.20
C PHE A 833 -17.94 -30.54 44.62
N ALA A 834 -18.39 -30.70 45.86
CA ALA A 834 -18.44 -31.96 46.60
C ALA A 834 -19.07 -33.13 45.81
N THR A 835 -18.22 -34.05 45.39
CA THR A 835 -18.61 -35.43 45.09
C THR A 835 -18.65 -36.22 46.38
N SER A 836 -19.82 -36.35 47.02
CA SER A 836 -20.08 -37.47 47.92
C SER A 836 -20.86 -38.53 47.16
N GLY A 837 -20.23 -39.69 47.00
CA GLY A 837 -20.73 -40.78 46.18
C GLY A 837 -21.88 -41.55 46.80
N ILE A 838 -22.67 -42.22 45.94
CA ILE A 838 -23.32 -43.53 46.10
C ILE A 838 -23.66 -44.04 44.68
N PRO A 839 -23.47 -45.34 44.33
CA PRO A 839 -23.74 -45.86 42.99
C PRO A 839 -25.26 -45.99 42.68
N PRO A 840 -25.66 -46.01 41.40
CA PRO A 840 -27.07 -46.01 41.01
C PRO A 840 -27.67 -47.41 41.22
N SER A 841 -28.67 -47.50 42.10
CA SER A 841 -29.61 -48.62 42.08
C SER A 841 -31.04 -48.08 42.14
N GLY A 842 -31.83 -48.43 41.12
CA GLY A 842 -33.30 -48.32 41.12
C GLY A 842 -33.93 -47.19 40.28
N ILE A 843 -34.35 -47.51 39.04
CA ILE A 843 -35.71 -47.34 38.43
C ILE A 843 -36.40 -45.93 38.48
N PRO A 844 -37.27 -45.49 37.52
CA PRO A 844 -37.46 -45.74 36.07
C PRO A 844 -37.38 -44.42 35.23
N PRO A 845 -37.49 -44.48 33.87
CA PRO A 845 -37.51 -43.28 33.04
C PRO A 845 -38.89 -42.61 33.08
N TYR A 846 -38.92 -41.28 33.18
CA TYR A 846 -40.09 -40.47 32.87
C TYR A 846 -39.67 -39.40 31.85
N TYR A 847 -40.41 -39.41 30.73
CA TYR A 847 -40.42 -38.47 29.61
C TYR A 847 -39.43 -38.71 28.46
N SER A 848 -39.91 -39.52 27.51
CA SER A 848 -39.88 -39.25 26.06
C SER A 848 -40.70 -38.02 25.69
#